data_AF-A0A962GB92-F1
#
_entry.id   AF-A0A962GB92-F1
#
_cell.length_a   1.000
_cell.length_b   1.000
_cell.length_c   1.000
_cell.angle_alpha   90.00
_cell.angle_beta   90.00
_cell.angle_gamma   90.00
#
_symmetry.space_group_name_H-M   'P 1'
#
loop_
_entity.id
_entity.type
_entity.pdbx_description
1 polymer ?
#
loop_
_entity_poly.entity_id
_entity_poly.type
_entity_poly.pdbx_seq_one_letter_code
_entity_poly.pdbx_strand_id
1 'polypeptide(L)'
;MSLARFFTKPRWQSKDESVRRAAVAADKEPELIEALPRLAREDTDAGVRIAAMKRLADPGLTQAMASDDRDEGVRVAARNLWAELLSGTHAEAPSLSDRLRLLRAQDDPRLIEQIATSAPEAQLRLAALQRIDRQTLILDRATADADPEVRLAALGRIDDEGQLARIVERTRKTDKTINRLAAERLENLRVDRGDVEAIALRARLLCERLERVLREGDGSDEAGDIAMAWTGIADKAPPAFVARYRNARELFELSRNPEAVARLRRRAEDRVRVEEQIGALERLLTDHKGSQQRDELMQRYDELAELHAAYAEDADDSSAGLSVRFARLGAQIAALEPLPRDEPTIASATDVEDSDRLAAEAERTARAKAAKAAREQKIEALTDELQAAIEATASAMQTGKTAEAHTHHASIGRLRRQIGSVPASLRERLADVESEYAKIAEWQRWSDNARRRQLCDELELLPQAALHPDALATRVREIQAEWAHLDQIEARSVHATEGMARHFRALCRKAIEPAKPYFEKRDELRKQGTKETSELISAVRTAAAAEEPDLRALSTLRRQLADALRSLDRVDPRERKNLAAEIKAALALVDERVSAQNATVEAAKSALIERATALVEVADTRTAISQARDLQKLWQKAGNGKR
;
A
#
# COMPACT_ATOMS: atom_id res chain seq x y z
N MET A 1 -33.69 -6.74 71.63
CA MET A 1 -32.58 -5.78 71.71
C MET A 1 -31.82 -6.03 73.00
N SER A 2 -30.52 -6.37 72.92
CA SER A 2 -29.71 -6.75 74.09
C SER A 2 -29.18 -5.53 74.83
N LEU A 3 -29.40 -5.49 76.15
CA LEU A 3 -29.00 -4.44 77.10
C LEU A 3 -27.48 -4.31 77.30
N ALA A 4 -26.66 -5.17 76.68
CA ALA A 4 -25.20 -5.18 76.82
C ALA A 4 -24.48 -4.10 75.99
N ARG A 5 -25.17 -3.35 75.12
CA ARG A 5 -24.58 -2.33 74.24
C ARG A 5 -24.36 -0.95 74.88
N PHE A 6 -24.82 -0.72 76.11
CA PHE A 6 -24.81 0.63 76.72
C PHE A 6 -23.55 1.00 77.52
N PHE A 7 -22.63 0.07 77.78
CA PHE A 7 -21.46 0.33 78.65
C PHE A 7 -20.08 0.25 77.96
N THR A 8 -20.01 -0.08 76.67
CA THR A 8 -18.76 -0.09 75.91
C THR A 8 -18.82 0.97 74.81
N LYS A 9 -17.87 1.92 74.84
CA LYS A 9 -17.75 2.93 73.78
C LYS A 9 -17.55 2.23 72.43
N PRO A 10 -18.19 2.70 71.35
CA PRO A 10 -17.98 2.15 70.02
C PRO A 10 -16.49 2.12 69.65
N ARG A 11 -16.06 1.13 68.87
CA ARG A 11 -14.64 0.93 68.53
C ARG A 11 -14.02 2.16 67.86
N TRP A 12 -14.81 2.89 67.07
CA TRP A 12 -14.40 4.13 66.40
C TRP A 12 -14.19 5.33 67.36
N GLN A 13 -14.62 5.23 68.62
CA GLN A 13 -14.34 6.20 69.68
C GLN A 13 -13.24 5.73 70.66
N SER A 14 -12.54 4.65 70.35
CA SER A 14 -11.43 4.15 71.18
C SER A 14 -10.34 5.21 71.38
N LYS A 15 -9.61 5.13 72.49
CA LYS A 15 -8.39 5.93 72.68
C LYS A 15 -7.23 5.43 71.82
N ASP A 16 -7.28 4.18 71.40
CA ASP A 16 -6.28 3.53 70.54
C ASP A 16 -6.58 3.84 69.07
N GLU A 17 -5.66 4.55 68.41
CA GLU A 17 -5.78 4.96 67.02
C GLU A 17 -5.86 3.79 66.04
N SER A 18 -5.22 2.65 66.35
CA SER A 18 -5.25 1.46 65.49
C SER A 18 -6.64 0.83 65.49
N VAL A 19 -7.28 0.77 66.66
CA VAL A 19 -8.66 0.29 66.83
C VAL A 19 -9.64 1.22 66.13
N ARG A 20 -9.46 2.54 66.28
CA ARG A 20 -10.30 3.52 65.57
C ARG A 20 -10.17 3.39 64.07
N ARG A 21 -8.94 3.30 63.54
CA ARG A 21 -8.67 3.18 62.10
C ARG A 21 -9.31 1.93 61.51
N ALA A 22 -9.18 0.78 62.19
CA ALA A 22 -9.81 -0.46 61.76
C ALA A 22 -11.34 -0.37 61.76
N ALA A 23 -11.92 0.26 62.79
CA ALA A 23 -13.37 0.47 62.87
C ALA A 23 -13.86 1.40 61.75
N VAL A 24 -13.20 2.54 61.54
CA VAL A 24 -13.52 3.49 60.46
C VAL A 24 -13.44 2.83 59.08
N ALA A 25 -12.51 1.90 58.87
CA ALA A 25 -12.38 1.20 57.60
C ALA A 25 -13.49 0.18 57.32
N ALA A 26 -14.07 -0.48 58.34
CA ALA A 26 -14.89 -1.69 58.14
C ALA A 26 -16.28 -1.66 58.78
N ASP A 27 -16.46 -1.01 59.93
CA ASP A 27 -17.68 -1.13 60.74
C ASP A 27 -18.84 -0.35 60.08
N LYS A 28 -20.07 -0.88 60.08
CA LYS A 28 -21.23 -0.33 59.34
C LYS A 28 -22.28 0.35 60.22
N GLU A 29 -21.89 0.81 61.40
CA GLU A 29 -22.81 1.45 62.35
C GLU A 29 -23.30 2.81 61.80
N PRO A 30 -24.61 3.13 61.85
CA PRO A 30 -25.13 4.39 61.32
C PRO A 30 -24.48 5.63 61.94
N GLU A 31 -24.28 5.63 63.27
CA GLU A 31 -23.62 6.73 64.00
C GLU A 31 -22.16 6.94 63.54
N LEU A 32 -21.45 5.86 63.18
CA LEU A 32 -20.11 5.97 62.60
C LEU A 32 -20.17 6.62 61.23
N ILE A 33 -21.10 6.18 60.37
CA ILE A 33 -21.26 6.72 59.01
C ILE A 33 -21.54 8.22 59.06
N GLU A 34 -22.43 8.67 59.95
CA GLU A 34 -22.70 10.09 60.18
C GLU A 34 -21.48 10.85 60.73
N ALA A 35 -20.64 10.19 61.54
CA ALA A 35 -19.43 10.78 62.11
C ALA A 35 -18.25 10.85 61.13
N LEU A 36 -18.27 10.13 60.01
CA LEU A 36 -17.14 10.04 59.07
C LEU A 36 -16.62 11.41 58.60
N PRO A 37 -17.46 12.40 58.21
CA PRO A 37 -16.95 13.70 57.75
C PRO A 37 -16.19 14.47 58.83
N ARG A 38 -16.61 14.32 60.10
CA ARG A 38 -15.92 14.92 61.24
C ARG A 38 -14.59 14.20 61.50
N LEU A 39 -14.61 12.86 61.51
CA LEU A 39 -13.41 12.03 61.71
C LEU A 39 -12.36 12.30 60.62
N ALA A 40 -12.78 12.48 59.37
CA ALA A 40 -11.87 12.79 58.26
C ALA A 40 -11.16 14.14 58.43
N ARG A 41 -11.83 15.15 59.03
CA ARG A 41 -11.25 16.49 59.21
C ARG A 41 -10.49 16.66 60.53
N GLU A 42 -11.00 16.08 61.61
CA GLU A 42 -10.63 16.48 62.97
C GLU A 42 -9.85 15.41 63.74
N ASP A 43 -9.84 14.14 63.30
CA ASP A 43 -9.16 13.09 64.07
C ASP A 43 -7.67 13.40 64.26
N THR A 44 -7.16 13.08 65.44
CA THR A 44 -5.76 13.32 65.81
C THR A 44 -4.79 12.46 64.98
N ASP A 45 -5.18 11.23 64.65
CA ASP A 45 -4.36 10.29 63.89
C ASP A 45 -4.55 10.47 62.38
N ALA A 46 -3.44 10.59 61.65
CA ALA A 46 -3.45 10.73 60.19
C ALA A 46 -4.07 9.51 59.49
N GLY A 47 -3.82 8.30 59.99
CA GLY A 47 -4.35 7.08 59.39
C GLY A 47 -5.88 6.94 59.53
N VAL A 48 -6.45 7.40 60.65
CA VAL A 48 -7.91 7.50 60.82
C VAL A 48 -8.50 8.50 59.82
N ARG A 49 -7.88 9.69 59.67
CA ARG A 49 -8.33 10.69 58.67
C ARG A 49 -8.31 10.12 57.25
N ILE A 50 -7.23 9.43 56.86
CA ILE A 50 -7.12 8.75 55.56
C ILE A 50 -8.21 7.70 55.39
N ALA A 51 -8.44 6.85 56.39
CA ALA A 51 -9.46 5.81 56.33
C ALA A 51 -10.87 6.40 56.16
N ALA A 52 -11.19 7.46 56.91
CA ALA A 52 -12.48 8.13 56.82
C ALA A 52 -12.68 8.81 55.45
N MET A 53 -11.66 9.53 54.96
CA MET A 53 -11.68 10.18 53.65
C MET A 53 -11.87 9.16 52.51
N LYS A 54 -11.08 8.07 52.49
CA LYS A 54 -11.23 7.01 51.48
C LYS A 54 -12.60 6.35 51.50
N ARG A 55 -13.18 6.20 52.68
CA ARG A 55 -14.51 5.60 52.83
C ARG A 55 -15.63 6.53 52.39
N LEU A 56 -15.49 7.83 52.62
CA LEU A 56 -16.45 8.82 52.14
C LEU A 56 -16.36 9.01 50.63
N ALA A 57 -15.14 9.00 50.08
CA ALA A 57 -14.87 9.28 48.68
C ALA A 57 -15.51 10.59 48.19
N ASP A 58 -15.68 11.56 49.09
CA ASP A 58 -16.35 12.82 48.80
C ASP A 58 -15.40 13.78 48.06
N PRO A 59 -15.76 14.26 46.86
CA PRO A 59 -14.94 15.15 46.05
C PRO A 59 -14.48 16.41 46.80
N GLY A 60 -15.41 17.12 47.44
CA GLY A 60 -15.12 18.41 48.08
C GLY A 60 -14.22 18.27 49.32
N LEU A 61 -14.51 17.29 50.16
CA LEU A 61 -13.68 16.95 51.32
C LEU A 61 -12.27 16.52 50.88
N THR A 62 -12.16 15.66 49.87
CA THR A 62 -10.88 15.15 49.39
C THR A 62 -10.03 16.28 48.80
N GLN A 63 -10.64 17.20 48.04
CA GLN A 63 -9.94 18.37 47.50
C GLN A 63 -9.44 19.31 48.61
N ALA A 64 -10.27 19.56 49.63
CA ALA A 64 -9.87 20.38 50.78
C ALA A 64 -8.71 19.72 51.55
N MET A 65 -8.81 18.42 51.86
CA MET A 65 -7.75 17.68 52.56
C MET A 65 -6.44 17.60 51.77
N ALA A 66 -6.51 17.57 50.44
CA ALA A 66 -5.34 17.59 49.56
C ALA A 66 -4.51 18.87 49.69
N SER A 67 -5.15 19.98 50.08
CA SER A 67 -4.55 21.30 50.22
C SER A 67 -4.24 21.64 51.68
N ASP A 68 -5.18 21.37 52.58
CA ASP A 68 -5.23 22.01 53.90
C ASP A 68 -4.92 21.06 55.07
N ASP A 69 -4.85 19.74 54.86
CA ASP A 69 -4.56 18.82 55.97
C ASP A 69 -3.15 19.09 56.54
N ARG A 70 -3.01 19.03 57.86
CA ARG A 70 -1.74 19.26 58.55
C ARG A 70 -0.65 18.23 58.24
N ASP A 71 -1.03 16.99 57.92
CA ASP A 71 -0.10 15.89 57.68
C ASP A 71 0.14 15.69 56.17
N GLU A 72 1.41 15.63 55.75
CA GLU A 72 1.77 15.45 54.32
C GLU A 72 1.30 14.10 53.77
N GLY A 73 1.30 13.03 54.59
CA GLY A 73 0.80 11.72 54.18
C GLY A 73 -0.69 11.76 53.85
N VAL A 74 -1.47 12.50 54.64
CA VAL A 74 -2.89 12.75 54.35
C VAL A 74 -3.05 13.56 53.07
N ARG A 75 -2.29 14.66 52.90
CA ARG A 75 -2.35 15.46 51.67
C ARG A 75 -2.02 14.66 50.41
N VAL A 76 -1.01 13.80 50.45
CA VAL A 76 -0.67 12.88 49.34
C VAL A 76 -1.80 11.90 49.06
N ALA A 77 -2.32 11.24 50.10
CA ALA A 77 -3.42 10.29 49.95
C ALA A 77 -4.68 10.96 49.38
N ALA A 78 -4.95 12.19 49.80
CA ALA A 78 -6.06 13.00 49.32
C ALA A 78 -5.86 13.41 47.85
N ARG A 79 -4.68 13.89 47.44
CA ARG A 79 -4.37 14.18 46.03
C ARG A 79 -4.56 12.97 45.12
N ASN A 80 -4.14 11.79 45.57
CA ASN A 80 -4.31 10.55 44.79
C ASN A 80 -5.79 10.18 44.65
N LEU A 81 -6.55 10.19 45.75
CA LEU A 81 -7.99 9.90 45.70
C LEU A 81 -8.75 10.95 44.87
N TRP A 82 -8.39 12.23 45.00
CA TRP A 82 -8.94 13.32 44.21
C TRP A 82 -8.76 13.06 42.71
N ALA A 83 -7.55 12.67 42.30
CA ALA A 83 -7.26 12.33 40.93
C ALA A 83 -8.03 11.09 40.44
N GLU A 84 -8.15 10.04 41.28
CA GLU A 84 -8.93 8.85 40.93
C GLU A 84 -10.43 9.15 40.75
N LEU A 85 -10.99 10.00 41.63
CA LEU A 85 -12.38 10.46 41.55
C LEU A 85 -12.61 11.30 40.29
N LEU A 86 -11.72 12.24 39.98
CA LEU A 86 -11.86 13.11 38.81
C LEU A 86 -11.58 12.40 37.49
N SER A 87 -10.63 11.47 37.45
CA SER A 87 -10.39 10.63 36.28
C SER A 87 -11.51 9.62 36.05
N GLY A 88 -12.36 9.32 37.05
CA GLY A 88 -13.39 8.28 36.91
C GLY A 88 -12.86 6.86 37.07
N THR A 89 -11.68 6.70 37.68
CA THR A 89 -11.07 5.38 37.94
C THR A 89 -11.43 4.82 39.30
N HIS A 90 -12.00 5.64 40.19
CA HIS A 90 -12.55 5.20 41.48
C HIS A 90 -13.99 4.70 41.32
N ALA A 91 -14.39 3.68 42.10
CA ALA A 91 -15.74 3.10 42.04
C ALA A 91 -16.85 4.10 42.40
N GLU A 92 -16.58 4.99 43.36
CA GLU A 92 -17.48 6.07 43.80
C GLU A 92 -17.22 7.40 43.07
N ALA A 93 -16.65 7.35 41.86
CA ALA A 93 -16.40 8.57 41.10
C ALA A 93 -17.73 9.30 40.76
N PRO A 94 -17.75 10.65 40.77
CA PRO A 94 -18.94 11.41 40.37
C PRO A 94 -19.35 11.13 38.93
N SER A 95 -20.59 11.54 38.60
CA SER A 95 -21.09 11.45 37.22
C SER A 95 -20.14 12.13 36.23
N LEU A 96 -20.13 11.68 34.96
CA LEU A 96 -19.31 12.32 33.93
C LEU A 96 -19.59 13.83 33.81
N SER A 97 -20.86 14.24 33.93
CA SER A 97 -21.26 15.65 33.91
C SER A 97 -20.64 16.45 35.05
N ASP A 98 -20.66 15.89 36.27
CA ASP A 98 -20.03 16.52 37.43
C ASP A 98 -18.51 16.57 37.28
N ARG A 99 -17.88 15.50 36.79
CA ARG A 99 -16.42 15.47 36.54
C ARG A 99 -16.00 16.49 35.48
N LEU A 100 -16.77 16.67 34.41
CA LEU A 100 -16.51 17.72 33.42
C LEU A 100 -16.64 19.12 34.05
N ARG A 101 -17.64 19.36 34.89
CA ARG A 101 -17.79 20.62 35.63
C ARG A 101 -16.61 20.86 36.58
N LEU A 102 -16.22 19.84 37.35
CA LEU A 102 -15.12 19.91 38.31
C LEU A 102 -13.79 20.14 37.60
N LEU A 103 -13.52 19.44 36.49
CA LEU A 103 -12.34 19.62 35.66
C LEU A 103 -12.17 21.08 35.22
N ARG A 104 -13.25 21.75 34.78
CA ARG A 104 -13.21 23.17 34.37
C ARG A 104 -12.75 24.11 35.48
N ALA A 105 -12.94 23.73 36.74
CA ALA A 105 -12.54 24.52 37.91
C ALA A 105 -11.14 24.16 38.45
N GLN A 106 -10.41 23.24 37.82
CA GLN A 106 -9.05 22.86 38.23
C GLN A 106 -8.01 23.58 37.40
N ASP A 107 -6.90 24.02 38.01
CA ASP A 107 -5.76 24.59 37.28
C ASP A 107 -4.45 23.80 37.48
N ASP A 108 -4.48 22.71 38.26
CA ASP A 108 -3.31 21.84 38.46
C ASP A 108 -2.97 21.09 37.15
N PRO A 109 -1.83 21.40 36.48
CA PRO A 109 -1.48 20.76 35.23
C PRO A 109 -1.29 19.26 35.36
N ARG A 110 -0.77 18.77 36.50
CA ARG A 110 -0.52 17.33 36.70
C ARG A 110 -1.81 16.53 36.75
N LEU A 111 -2.82 17.07 37.43
CA LEU A 111 -4.15 16.49 37.49
C LEU A 111 -4.80 16.46 36.11
N ILE A 112 -4.73 17.56 35.35
CA ILE A 112 -5.28 17.63 33.99
C ILE A 112 -4.59 16.62 33.07
N GLU A 113 -3.25 16.52 33.12
CA GLU A 113 -2.48 15.51 32.36
C GLU A 113 -2.89 14.07 32.72
N GLN A 114 -3.11 13.80 34.01
CA GLN A 114 -3.57 12.50 34.47
C GLN A 114 -4.97 12.18 33.92
N ILE A 115 -5.91 13.12 33.99
CA ILE A 115 -7.26 12.94 33.44
C ILE A 115 -7.22 12.68 31.93
N ALA A 116 -6.41 13.44 31.17
CA ALA A 116 -6.25 13.24 29.74
C ALA A 116 -5.64 11.86 29.38
N THR A 117 -4.96 11.21 30.32
CA THR A 117 -4.28 9.93 30.09
C THR A 117 -5.09 8.73 30.57
N SER A 118 -5.74 8.84 31.74
CA SER A 118 -6.32 7.69 32.45
C SER A 118 -7.84 7.65 32.47
N ALA A 119 -8.53 8.74 32.10
CA ALA A 119 -9.99 8.75 32.16
C ALA A 119 -10.59 7.72 31.18
N PRO A 120 -11.59 6.92 31.62
CA PRO A 120 -12.18 5.90 30.75
C PRO A 120 -13.00 6.54 29.62
N GLU A 121 -13.69 7.65 29.86
CA GLU A 121 -14.50 8.32 28.84
C GLU A 121 -13.67 9.25 27.96
N ALA A 122 -13.81 9.08 26.63
CA ALA A 122 -13.15 9.92 25.63
C ALA A 122 -13.51 11.40 25.78
N GLN A 123 -14.77 11.71 26.12
CA GLN A 123 -15.24 13.09 26.33
C GLN A 123 -14.45 13.82 27.43
N LEU A 124 -14.11 13.12 28.52
CA LEU A 124 -13.34 13.71 29.60
C LEU A 124 -11.86 13.86 29.22
N ARG A 125 -11.28 12.87 28.53
CA ARG A 125 -9.93 12.97 27.97
C ARG A 125 -9.79 14.13 26.99
N LEU A 126 -10.78 14.33 26.12
CA LEU A 126 -10.83 15.42 25.16
C LEU A 126 -10.89 16.80 25.85
N ALA A 127 -11.76 16.95 26.85
CA ALA A 127 -11.88 18.19 27.62
C ALA A 127 -10.58 18.52 28.38
N ALA A 128 -9.90 17.51 28.93
CA ALA A 128 -8.61 17.70 29.57
C ALA A 128 -7.51 18.02 28.54
N LEU A 129 -7.48 17.32 27.41
CA LEU A 129 -6.54 17.54 26.32
C LEU A 129 -6.58 18.99 25.81
N GLN A 130 -7.76 19.61 25.73
CA GLN A 130 -7.91 21.01 25.32
C GLN A 130 -7.18 22.01 26.25
N ARG A 131 -6.83 21.60 27.46
CA ARG A 131 -6.20 22.44 28.48
C ARG A 131 -4.72 22.12 28.73
N ILE A 132 -4.14 21.19 27.97
CA ILE A 132 -2.75 20.75 28.12
C ILE A 132 -1.89 21.44 27.07
N ASP A 133 -0.74 22.00 27.45
CA ASP A 133 0.22 22.58 26.49
C ASP A 133 1.47 21.73 26.28
N ARG A 134 1.61 20.65 27.05
CA ARG A 134 2.76 19.76 26.99
C ARG A 134 2.77 18.96 25.68
N GLN A 135 3.58 19.42 24.74
CA GLN A 135 3.72 18.88 23.38
C GLN A 135 3.96 17.36 23.34
N THR A 136 4.79 16.83 24.24
CA THR A 136 5.06 15.37 24.29
C THR A 136 3.80 14.55 24.58
N LEU A 137 2.94 15.05 25.48
CA LEU A 137 1.71 14.35 25.84
C LEU A 137 0.67 14.45 24.71
N ILE A 138 0.57 15.61 24.06
CA ILE A 138 -0.30 15.80 22.88
C ILE A 138 0.10 14.81 21.77
N LEU A 139 1.39 14.67 21.48
CA LEU A 139 1.91 13.69 20.51
C LEU A 139 1.57 12.25 20.93
N ASP A 140 1.74 11.90 22.20
CA ASP A 140 1.40 10.57 22.69
C ASP A 140 -0.11 10.30 22.57
N ARG A 141 -0.97 11.29 22.84
CA ARG A 141 -2.42 11.17 22.60
C ARG A 141 -2.74 11.01 21.12
N ALA A 142 -2.13 11.79 20.23
CA ALA A 142 -2.34 11.70 18.79
C ALA A 142 -1.99 10.30 18.23
N THR A 143 -1.01 9.61 18.83
CA THR A 143 -0.51 8.33 18.31
C THR A 143 -1.08 7.09 19.00
N ALA A 144 -1.58 7.21 20.24
CA ALA A 144 -1.90 6.05 21.07
C ALA A 144 -3.20 6.15 21.86
N ASP A 145 -3.97 7.26 21.80
CA ASP A 145 -5.28 7.27 22.47
C ASP A 145 -6.21 6.23 21.85
N ALA A 146 -7.01 5.56 22.68
CA ALA A 146 -7.94 4.53 22.21
C ALA A 146 -9.04 5.11 21.32
N ASP A 147 -9.43 6.37 21.57
CA ASP A 147 -10.54 7.01 20.89
C ASP A 147 -10.07 7.84 19.67
N PRO A 148 -10.66 7.63 18.47
CA PRO A 148 -10.28 8.37 17.26
C PRO A 148 -10.47 9.89 17.34
N GLU A 149 -11.51 10.38 18.03
CA GLU A 149 -11.77 11.83 18.14
C GLU A 149 -10.70 12.51 18.99
N VAL A 150 -10.26 11.85 20.07
CA VAL A 150 -9.15 12.35 20.90
C VAL A 150 -7.85 12.38 20.09
N ARG A 151 -7.58 11.37 19.26
CA ARG A 151 -6.40 11.36 18.37
C ARG A 151 -6.44 12.50 17.35
N LEU A 152 -7.60 12.74 16.73
CA LEU A 152 -7.79 13.83 15.76
C LEU A 152 -7.64 15.20 16.41
N ALA A 153 -8.22 15.42 17.59
CA ALA A 153 -8.09 16.67 18.33
C ALA A 153 -6.63 16.93 18.74
N ALA A 154 -5.90 15.88 19.15
CA ALA A 154 -4.48 15.98 19.46
C ALA A 154 -3.65 16.34 18.22
N LEU A 155 -3.86 15.65 17.08
CA LEU A 155 -3.19 15.94 15.82
C LEU A 155 -3.44 17.39 15.36
N GLY A 156 -4.67 17.89 15.52
CA GLY A 156 -5.03 19.26 15.14
C GLY A 156 -4.26 20.36 15.88
N ARG A 157 -3.57 20.03 16.97
CA ARG A 157 -2.75 20.94 17.78
C ARG A 157 -1.25 20.81 17.52
N ILE A 158 -0.84 20.03 16.51
CA ILE A 158 0.55 19.77 16.19
C ILE A 158 0.88 20.42 14.84
N ASP A 159 1.70 21.46 14.89
CA ASP A 159 2.16 22.22 13.72
C ASP A 159 3.70 22.20 13.56
N ASP A 160 4.37 21.26 14.24
CA ASP A 160 5.82 21.06 14.12
C ASP A 160 6.14 19.92 13.13
N GLU A 161 7.01 20.19 12.15
CA GLU A 161 7.40 19.21 11.12
C GLU A 161 7.99 17.92 11.72
N GLY A 162 8.83 18.04 12.75
CA GLY A 162 9.48 16.91 13.40
C GLY A 162 8.48 16.02 14.14
N GLN A 163 7.52 16.62 14.82
CA GLN A 163 6.43 15.90 15.50
C GLN A 163 5.49 15.23 14.49
N LEU A 164 5.09 15.92 13.43
CA LEU A 164 4.26 15.34 12.37
C LEU A 164 4.95 14.15 11.70
N ALA A 165 6.25 14.25 11.39
CA ALA A 165 7.03 13.13 10.86
C ALA A 165 7.05 11.93 11.82
N ARG A 166 7.18 12.16 13.14
CA ARG A 166 7.09 11.10 14.15
C ARG A 166 5.69 10.46 14.19
N ILE A 167 4.63 11.25 14.05
CA ILE A 167 3.25 10.74 14.01
C ILE A 167 3.05 9.86 12.77
N VAL A 168 3.49 10.33 11.60
CA VAL A 168 3.43 9.55 10.35
C VAL A 168 4.10 8.18 10.55
N GLU A 169 5.32 8.13 11.08
CA GLU A 169 6.02 6.87 11.28
C GLU A 169 5.32 5.95 12.29
N ARG A 170 4.89 6.47 13.44
CA ARG A 170 4.24 5.69 14.51
C ARG A 170 2.87 5.15 14.11
N THR A 171 2.13 5.86 13.26
CA THR A 171 0.74 5.51 12.90
C THR A 171 0.62 4.73 11.60
N ARG A 172 1.72 4.55 10.86
CA ARG A 172 1.78 3.90 9.54
C ARG A 172 1.03 2.56 9.46
N LYS A 173 1.03 1.77 10.53
CA LYS A 173 0.40 0.43 10.58
C LYS A 173 -0.85 0.35 11.44
N THR A 174 -1.09 1.35 12.29
CA THR A 174 -2.11 1.30 13.35
C THR A 174 -3.31 2.19 13.06
N ASP A 175 -3.09 3.39 12.52
CA ASP A 175 -4.14 4.35 12.21
C ASP A 175 -3.86 5.05 10.88
N LYS A 176 -4.54 4.59 9.82
CA LYS A 176 -4.38 5.12 8.46
C LYS A 176 -4.92 6.54 8.31
N THR A 177 -5.94 6.91 9.07
CA THR A 177 -6.55 8.24 8.99
C THR A 177 -5.62 9.28 9.59
N ILE A 178 -5.12 9.04 10.80
CA ILE A 178 -4.13 9.91 11.44
C ILE A 178 -2.84 9.97 10.61
N ASN A 179 -2.37 8.82 10.10
CA ASN A 179 -1.19 8.78 9.24
C ASN A 179 -1.33 9.68 8.00
N ARG A 180 -2.46 9.56 7.28
CA ARG A 180 -2.73 10.37 6.09
C ARG A 180 -2.81 11.86 6.42
N LEU A 181 -3.58 12.24 7.43
CA LEU A 181 -3.77 13.65 7.81
C LEU A 181 -2.47 14.28 8.33
N ALA A 182 -1.66 13.54 9.09
CA ALA A 182 -0.36 14.01 9.55
C ALA A 182 0.63 14.18 8.39
N ALA A 183 0.62 13.25 7.42
CA ALA A 183 1.47 13.33 6.23
C ALA A 183 1.08 14.53 5.35
N GLU A 184 -0.22 14.75 5.15
CA GLU A 184 -0.76 15.89 4.41
C GLU A 184 -0.37 17.22 5.07
N ARG A 185 -0.53 17.33 6.39
CA ARG A 185 -0.12 18.55 7.13
C ARG A 185 1.39 18.78 7.06
N LEU A 186 2.19 17.71 7.18
CA LEU A 186 3.65 17.78 7.04
C LEU A 186 4.08 18.24 5.65
N GLU A 187 3.45 17.71 4.59
CA GLU A 187 3.68 18.13 3.21
C GLU A 187 3.36 19.62 3.04
N ASN A 188 2.20 20.06 3.52
CA ASN A 188 1.79 21.46 3.43
C ASN A 188 2.79 22.40 4.12
N LEU A 189 3.24 22.08 5.34
CA LEU A 189 4.26 22.90 6.04
C LEU A 189 5.57 23.00 5.26
N ARG A 190 6.01 21.90 4.64
CA ARG A 190 7.22 21.89 3.81
C ARG A 190 7.05 22.72 2.55
N VAL A 191 5.90 22.65 1.90
CA VAL A 191 5.56 23.46 0.72
C VAL A 191 5.54 24.95 1.08
N ASP A 192 4.87 25.31 2.18
CA ASP A 192 4.77 26.70 2.64
C ASP A 192 6.15 27.30 2.94
N ARG A 193 7.03 26.51 3.57
CA ARG A 193 8.43 26.87 3.82
C ARG A 193 9.24 27.08 2.54
N GLY A 194 8.81 26.52 1.41
CA GLY A 194 9.56 26.58 0.15
C GLY A 194 10.52 25.40 -0.05
N ASP A 195 10.26 24.26 0.56
CA ASP A 195 11.05 23.06 0.36
C ASP A 195 10.96 22.57 -1.11
N VAL A 196 12.10 22.53 -1.79
CA VAL A 196 12.19 22.26 -3.23
C VAL A 196 11.69 20.84 -3.56
N GLU A 197 12.01 19.85 -2.73
CA GLU A 197 11.61 18.46 -2.97
C GLU A 197 10.10 18.29 -2.75
N ALA A 198 9.55 18.89 -1.69
CA ALA A 198 8.12 18.85 -1.42
C ALA A 198 7.31 19.55 -2.52
N ILE A 199 7.76 20.72 -2.99
CA ILE A 199 7.12 21.44 -4.10
C ILE A 199 7.20 20.64 -5.39
N ALA A 200 8.36 20.05 -5.71
CA ALA A 200 8.52 19.22 -6.91
C ALA A 200 7.58 18.00 -6.88
N LEU A 201 7.44 17.34 -5.73
CA LEU A 201 6.51 16.23 -5.54
C LEU A 201 5.05 16.69 -5.71
N ARG A 202 4.65 17.80 -5.07
CA ARG A 202 3.30 18.38 -5.21
C ARG A 202 2.99 18.72 -6.67
N ALA A 203 3.92 19.39 -7.35
CA ALA A 203 3.79 19.77 -8.76
C ALA A 203 3.62 18.54 -9.66
N ARG A 204 4.41 17.49 -9.44
CA ARG A 204 4.29 16.22 -10.16
C ARG A 204 2.91 15.61 -9.99
N LEU A 205 2.42 15.50 -8.75
CA LEU A 205 1.11 14.91 -8.46
C LEU A 205 -0.03 15.72 -9.08
N LEU A 206 0.04 17.06 -9.07
CA LEU A 206 -0.96 17.91 -9.73
C LEU A 206 -0.95 17.72 -11.25
N CYS A 207 0.22 17.60 -11.89
CA CYS A 207 0.32 17.29 -13.32
C CYS A 207 -0.31 15.93 -13.63
N GLU A 208 0.06 14.88 -12.89
CA GLU A 208 -0.45 13.52 -13.09
C GLU A 208 -1.98 13.45 -12.89
N ARG A 209 -2.53 14.21 -11.93
CA ARG A 209 -3.98 14.32 -11.73
C ARG A 209 -4.67 15.03 -12.89
N LEU A 210 -4.12 16.14 -13.39
CA LEU A 210 -4.70 16.86 -14.53
C LEU A 210 -4.69 16.01 -15.80
N GLU A 211 -3.59 15.28 -16.03
CA GLU A 211 -3.46 14.32 -17.15
C GLU A 211 -4.41 13.12 -17.04
N ARG A 212 -4.80 12.73 -15.82
CA ARG A 212 -5.85 11.74 -15.61
C ARG A 212 -7.22 12.31 -15.99
N VAL A 213 -7.57 13.50 -15.51
CA VAL A 213 -8.83 14.18 -15.87
C VAL A 213 -8.95 14.34 -17.39
N LEU A 214 -7.85 14.71 -18.06
CA LEU A 214 -7.75 14.76 -19.51
C LEU A 214 -8.09 13.45 -20.22
N ARG A 215 -7.63 12.31 -19.68
CA ARG A 215 -7.89 10.99 -20.27
C ARG A 215 -9.30 10.50 -20.02
N GLU A 216 -9.87 10.83 -18.86
CA GLU A 216 -11.18 10.38 -18.42
C GLU A 216 -12.32 11.25 -19.02
N GLY A 217 -12.03 12.49 -19.42
CA GLY A 217 -12.94 13.35 -20.21
C GLY A 217 -14.07 14.02 -19.42
N ASP A 218 -14.28 13.63 -18.16
CA ASP A 218 -15.19 14.25 -17.20
C ASP A 218 -14.39 14.68 -15.95
N GLY A 219 -14.68 15.86 -15.40
CA GLY A 219 -13.92 16.41 -14.26
C GLY A 219 -13.62 17.91 -14.30
N SER A 220 -14.56 18.75 -14.77
CA SER A 220 -14.37 20.22 -14.77
C SER A 220 -14.11 20.78 -13.37
N ASP A 221 -14.79 20.25 -12.36
CA ASP A 221 -14.61 20.66 -10.96
C ASP A 221 -13.24 20.24 -10.43
N GLU A 222 -12.82 18.99 -10.68
CA GLU A 222 -11.48 18.52 -10.28
C GLU A 222 -10.37 19.31 -10.99
N ALA A 223 -10.54 19.65 -12.27
CA ALA A 223 -9.60 20.52 -12.99
C ALA A 223 -9.56 21.94 -12.42
N GLY A 224 -10.66 22.44 -11.86
CA GLY A 224 -10.72 23.69 -11.11
C GLY A 224 -9.92 23.62 -9.81
N ASP A 225 -10.13 22.57 -9.02
CA ASP A 225 -9.39 22.32 -7.78
C ASP A 225 -7.89 22.18 -8.01
N ILE A 226 -7.50 21.46 -9.08
CA ILE A 226 -6.10 21.32 -9.46
C ILE A 226 -5.50 22.68 -9.86
N ALA A 227 -6.25 23.52 -10.56
CA ALA A 227 -5.79 24.87 -10.91
C ALA A 227 -5.58 25.75 -9.68
N MET A 228 -6.51 25.72 -8.74
CA MET A 228 -6.36 26.44 -7.47
C MET A 228 -5.20 25.91 -6.62
N ALA A 229 -4.97 24.59 -6.60
CA ALA A 229 -3.82 24.02 -5.90
C ALA A 229 -2.49 24.38 -6.60
N TRP A 230 -2.49 24.47 -7.93
CA TRP A 230 -1.31 24.83 -8.71
C TRP A 230 -0.88 26.27 -8.48
N THR A 231 -1.82 27.22 -8.40
CA THR A 231 -1.49 28.64 -8.17
C THR A 231 -0.69 28.85 -6.89
N GLY A 232 -0.95 28.07 -5.83
CA GLY A 232 -0.21 28.13 -4.58
C GLY A 232 1.28 27.75 -4.67
N ILE A 233 1.68 26.99 -5.70
CA ILE A 233 3.07 26.52 -5.87
C ILE A 233 3.74 27.03 -7.14
N ALA A 234 3.00 27.66 -8.05
CA ALA A 234 3.44 27.97 -9.42
C ALA A 234 4.78 28.72 -9.48
N ASP A 235 4.95 29.74 -8.62
CA ASP A 235 6.16 30.60 -8.62
C ASP A 235 7.42 29.87 -8.13
N LYS A 236 7.25 28.81 -7.35
CA LYS A 236 8.34 28.03 -6.77
C LYS A 236 8.53 26.67 -7.45
N ALA A 237 7.66 26.31 -8.38
CA ALA A 237 7.66 25.01 -9.05
C ALA A 237 8.85 24.90 -10.03
N PRO A 238 9.51 23.73 -10.12
CA PRO A 238 10.57 23.52 -11.11
C PRO A 238 10.09 23.77 -12.55
N PRO A 239 10.92 24.38 -13.43
CA PRO A 239 10.51 24.77 -14.78
C PRO A 239 9.93 23.63 -15.64
N ALA A 240 10.46 22.41 -15.46
CA ALA A 240 9.97 21.23 -16.16
C ALA A 240 8.49 20.92 -15.83
N PHE A 241 8.08 21.07 -14.57
CA PHE A 241 6.70 20.86 -14.17
C PHE A 241 5.80 22.03 -14.58
N VAL A 242 6.32 23.26 -14.62
CA VAL A 242 5.59 24.42 -15.15
C VAL A 242 5.21 24.21 -16.61
N ALA A 243 6.17 23.76 -17.44
CA ALA A 243 5.90 23.44 -18.84
C ALA A 243 4.90 22.29 -18.99
N ARG A 244 5.10 21.20 -18.23
CA ARG A 244 4.19 20.03 -18.24
C ARG A 244 2.76 20.41 -17.87
N TYR A 245 2.58 21.18 -16.79
CA TYR A 245 1.28 21.65 -16.34
C TYR A 245 0.62 22.56 -17.37
N ARG A 246 1.36 23.53 -17.93
CA ARG A 246 0.85 24.44 -18.96
C ARG A 246 0.33 23.65 -20.17
N ASN A 247 1.12 22.72 -20.69
CA ASN A 247 0.72 21.89 -21.83
C ASN A 247 -0.53 21.07 -21.53
N ALA A 248 -0.60 20.44 -20.34
CA ALA A 248 -1.78 19.70 -19.92
C ALA A 248 -3.01 20.61 -19.78
N ARG A 249 -2.85 21.84 -19.28
CA ARG A 249 -3.95 22.79 -19.17
C ARG A 249 -4.45 23.25 -20.53
N GLU A 250 -3.55 23.58 -21.46
CA GLU A 250 -3.90 23.97 -22.83
C GLU A 250 -4.66 22.85 -23.55
N LEU A 251 -4.17 21.61 -23.45
CA LEU A 251 -4.88 20.44 -23.99
C LEU A 251 -6.26 20.25 -23.35
N PHE A 252 -6.38 20.54 -22.05
CA PHE A 252 -7.66 20.40 -21.35
C PHE A 252 -8.66 21.44 -21.85
N GLU A 253 -8.27 22.71 -21.98
CA GLU A 253 -9.13 23.75 -22.54
C GLU A 253 -9.49 23.47 -24.01
N LEU A 254 -8.55 22.95 -24.81
CA LEU A 254 -8.83 22.52 -26.18
C LEU A 254 -9.85 21.38 -26.22
N SER A 255 -9.74 20.39 -25.34
CA SER A 255 -10.69 19.27 -25.27
C SER A 255 -12.11 19.71 -24.91
N ARG A 256 -12.26 20.84 -24.19
CA ARG A 256 -13.56 21.46 -23.87
C ARG A 256 -14.18 22.25 -25.03
N ASN A 257 -13.47 22.38 -26.16
CA ASN A 257 -14.00 23.00 -27.37
C ASN A 257 -14.04 21.96 -28.51
N PRO A 258 -15.10 21.11 -28.55
CA PRO A 258 -15.22 20.04 -29.55
C PRO A 258 -15.17 20.56 -30.98
N GLU A 259 -15.67 21.77 -31.23
CA GLU A 259 -15.64 22.39 -32.56
C GLU A 259 -14.22 22.77 -32.97
N ALA A 260 -13.40 23.31 -32.05
CA ALA A 260 -11.99 23.60 -32.33
C ALA A 260 -11.20 22.32 -32.61
N VAL A 261 -11.45 21.25 -31.86
CA VAL A 261 -10.83 19.93 -32.10
C VAL A 261 -11.27 19.34 -33.43
N ALA A 262 -12.56 19.44 -33.77
CA ALA A 262 -13.09 18.97 -35.05
C ALA A 262 -12.50 19.74 -36.25
N ARG A 263 -12.33 21.07 -36.13
CA ARG A 263 -11.66 21.88 -37.14
C ARG A 263 -10.20 21.47 -37.34
N LEU A 264 -9.46 21.25 -36.26
CA LEU A 264 -8.05 20.80 -36.33
C LEU A 264 -7.91 19.42 -36.98
N ARG A 265 -8.82 18.48 -36.66
CA ARG A 265 -8.85 17.15 -37.29
C ARG A 265 -9.16 17.21 -38.77
N ARG A 266 -10.23 17.94 -39.13
CA ARG A 266 -10.61 18.14 -40.53
C ARG A 266 -9.48 18.76 -41.34
N ARG A 267 -8.79 19.76 -40.79
CA ARG A 267 -7.61 20.36 -41.44
C ARG A 267 -6.46 19.37 -41.64
N ALA A 268 -6.19 18.51 -40.66
CA ALA A 268 -5.17 17.48 -40.77
C ALA A 268 -5.52 16.44 -41.85
N GLU A 269 -6.79 16.04 -41.93
CA GLU A 269 -7.31 15.14 -42.96
C GLU A 269 -7.23 15.77 -44.36
N ASP A 270 -7.67 17.02 -44.50
CA ASP A 270 -7.61 17.76 -45.76
C ASP A 270 -6.16 17.93 -46.25
N ARG A 271 -5.20 18.18 -45.34
CA ARG A 271 -3.77 18.25 -45.68
C ARG A 271 -3.24 16.95 -46.27
N VAL A 272 -3.53 15.82 -45.62
CA VAL A 272 -3.09 14.49 -46.07
C VAL A 272 -3.71 14.18 -47.43
N ARG A 273 -5.00 14.44 -47.60
CA ARG A 273 -5.72 14.21 -48.86
C ARG A 273 -5.13 15.02 -50.02
N VAL A 274 -4.82 16.30 -49.81
CA VAL A 274 -4.17 17.15 -50.82
C VAL A 274 -2.78 16.61 -51.16
N GLU A 275 -1.99 16.22 -50.16
CA GLU A 275 -0.64 15.69 -50.37
C GLU A 275 -0.62 14.36 -51.15
N GLU A 276 -1.55 13.44 -50.83
CA GLU A 276 -1.72 12.17 -51.55
C GLU A 276 -2.12 12.36 -53.01
N GLN A 277 -3.06 13.26 -53.30
CA GLN A 277 -3.52 13.55 -54.65
C GLN A 277 -2.42 14.22 -55.50
N ILE A 278 -1.65 15.14 -54.90
CA ILE A 278 -0.45 15.71 -55.54
C ILE A 278 0.53 14.57 -55.89
N GLY A 279 0.83 13.68 -54.94
CA GLY A 279 1.76 12.57 -55.17
C GLY A 279 1.25 11.52 -56.17
N ALA A 280 -0.06 11.30 -56.26
CA ALA A 280 -0.67 10.42 -57.26
C ALA A 280 -0.52 11.00 -58.68
N LEU A 281 -0.79 12.29 -58.84
CA LEU A 281 -0.60 13.00 -60.11
C LEU A 281 0.87 13.10 -60.52
N GLU A 282 1.79 13.37 -59.58
CA GLU A 282 3.24 13.37 -59.84
C GLU A 282 3.73 12.00 -60.37
N ARG A 283 3.21 10.89 -59.82
CA ARG A 283 3.51 9.53 -60.30
C ARG A 283 2.97 9.27 -61.71
N LEU A 284 1.70 9.60 -61.96
CA LEU A 284 1.08 9.43 -63.28
C LEU A 284 1.77 10.28 -64.35
N LEU A 285 2.23 11.47 -63.99
CA LEU A 285 3.01 12.34 -64.86
C LEU A 285 4.40 11.74 -65.19
N THR A 286 5.02 11.05 -64.24
CA THR A 286 6.34 10.39 -64.42
C THR A 286 6.22 9.14 -65.31
N ASP A 287 5.13 8.38 -65.18
CA ASP A 287 4.86 7.17 -65.95
C ASP A 287 4.23 7.44 -67.33
N HIS A 288 4.08 8.72 -67.70
CA HIS A 288 3.42 9.15 -68.92
C HIS A 288 4.10 8.60 -70.19
N LYS A 289 3.39 7.75 -70.93
CA LYS A 289 3.82 7.19 -72.23
C LYS A 289 2.88 7.64 -73.34
N GLY A 290 2.94 8.92 -73.67
CA GLY A 290 2.27 9.48 -74.85
C GLY A 290 0.91 10.13 -74.56
N SER A 291 0.44 10.87 -75.56
CA SER A 291 -0.58 11.92 -75.48
C SER A 291 -2.01 11.52 -75.10
N GLN A 292 -2.37 10.23 -75.08
CA GLN A 292 -3.74 9.80 -74.71
C GLN A 292 -4.04 9.96 -73.20
N GLN A 293 -3.03 10.21 -72.35
CA GLN A 293 -3.18 10.37 -70.90
C GLN A 293 -3.21 11.84 -70.42
N ARG A 294 -3.04 12.82 -71.32
CA ARG A 294 -3.01 14.25 -70.94
C ARG A 294 -4.37 14.72 -70.41
N ASP A 295 -5.45 14.41 -71.12
CA ASP A 295 -6.79 14.86 -70.74
C ASP A 295 -7.23 14.27 -69.40
N GLU A 296 -6.82 13.02 -69.11
CA GLU A 296 -7.06 12.35 -67.82
C GLU A 296 -6.25 13.02 -66.69
N LEU A 297 -4.99 13.38 -66.94
CA LEU A 297 -4.16 14.12 -65.98
C LEU A 297 -4.72 15.52 -65.70
N MET A 298 -5.20 16.22 -66.73
CA MET A 298 -5.78 17.55 -66.61
C MET A 298 -7.08 17.50 -65.80
N GLN A 299 -7.97 16.56 -66.11
CA GLN A 299 -9.22 16.37 -65.37
C GLN A 299 -8.96 16.11 -63.87
N ARG A 300 -8.01 15.24 -63.54
CA ARG A 300 -7.65 14.94 -62.14
C ARG A 300 -6.96 16.12 -61.44
N TYR A 301 -6.22 16.95 -62.19
CA TYR A 301 -5.63 18.17 -61.65
C TYR A 301 -6.70 19.22 -61.32
N ASP A 302 -7.71 19.37 -62.16
CA ASP A 302 -8.84 20.27 -61.91
C ASP A 302 -9.67 19.83 -60.67
N GLU A 303 -9.89 18.52 -60.50
CA GLU A 303 -10.51 17.95 -59.29
C GLU A 303 -9.68 18.22 -58.01
N LEU A 304 -8.35 18.19 -58.12
CA LEU A 304 -7.45 18.55 -57.03
C LEU A 304 -7.45 20.07 -56.73
N ALA A 305 -7.68 20.92 -57.73
CA ALA A 305 -7.70 22.36 -57.56
C ALA A 305 -8.80 22.83 -56.59
N GLU A 306 -9.98 22.21 -56.65
CA GLU A 306 -11.09 22.50 -55.72
C GLU A 306 -10.76 22.09 -54.28
N LEU A 307 -10.16 20.90 -54.09
CA LEU A 307 -9.72 20.41 -52.79
C LEU A 307 -8.60 21.27 -52.19
N HIS A 308 -7.64 21.69 -53.02
CA HIS A 308 -6.55 22.56 -52.59
C HIS A 308 -7.04 23.98 -52.23
N ALA A 309 -8.01 24.54 -52.97
CA ALA A 309 -8.59 25.85 -52.65
C ALA A 309 -9.27 25.85 -51.27
N ALA A 310 -10.07 24.82 -50.96
CA ALA A 310 -10.71 24.67 -49.65
C ALA A 310 -9.71 24.53 -48.49
N TYR A 311 -8.54 23.95 -48.73
CA TYR A 311 -7.45 23.86 -47.74
C TYR A 311 -6.66 25.18 -47.58
N ALA A 312 -6.52 25.96 -48.66
CA ALA A 312 -5.65 27.14 -48.71
C ALA A 312 -6.29 28.43 -48.18
N GLU A 313 -7.63 28.54 -48.16
CA GLU A 313 -8.35 29.73 -47.66
C GLU A 313 -8.13 29.99 -46.15
N ASP A 314 -7.78 28.98 -45.36
CA ASP A 314 -7.43 29.11 -43.93
C ASP A 314 -5.92 29.32 -43.74
N ALA A 315 -5.48 30.56 -43.98
CA ALA A 315 -4.08 31.00 -44.00
C ALA A 315 -3.33 30.71 -42.68
N ASP A 316 -2.37 29.78 -42.75
CA ASP A 316 -1.27 29.64 -41.79
C ASP A 316 -0.03 29.16 -42.56
N ASP A 317 1.17 29.41 -42.04
CA ASP A 317 2.48 29.22 -42.72
C ASP A 317 2.71 27.76 -43.19
N SER A 318 1.95 26.81 -42.62
CA SER A 318 1.99 25.38 -42.94
C SER A 318 1.39 24.98 -44.31
N SER A 319 0.57 25.82 -44.95
CA SER A 319 -0.03 25.51 -46.26
C SER A 319 0.89 25.82 -47.46
N ALA A 320 1.88 26.69 -47.26
CA ALA A 320 2.73 27.22 -48.34
C ALA A 320 3.48 26.13 -49.12
N GLY A 321 3.95 25.08 -48.44
CA GLY A 321 4.72 24.01 -49.07
C GLY A 321 3.91 23.17 -50.07
N LEU A 322 2.67 22.81 -49.71
CA LEU A 322 1.78 22.04 -50.59
C LEU A 322 1.24 22.91 -51.74
N SER A 323 0.97 24.18 -51.49
CA SER A 323 0.54 25.12 -52.54
C SER A 323 1.59 25.34 -53.61
N VAL A 324 2.87 25.39 -53.24
CA VAL A 324 3.98 25.47 -54.20
C VAL A 324 4.09 24.19 -55.05
N ARG A 325 3.91 23.00 -54.44
CA ARG A 325 3.93 21.72 -55.17
C ARG A 325 2.75 21.60 -56.13
N PHE A 326 1.55 21.95 -55.67
CA PHE A 326 0.34 22.00 -56.48
C PHE A 326 0.53 22.89 -57.71
N ALA A 327 1.01 24.13 -57.53
CA ALA A 327 1.24 25.05 -58.65
C ALA A 327 2.28 24.53 -59.66
N ARG A 328 3.34 23.86 -59.18
CA ARG A 328 4.37 23.25 -60.05
C ARG A 328 3.78 22.11 -60.89
N LEU A 329 2.96 21.26 -60.28
CA LEU A 329 2.33 20.12 -60.94
C LEU A 329 1.41 20.57 -62.10
N GLY A 330 0.60 21.61 -61.89
CA GLY A 330 -0.25 22.17 -62.94
C GLY A 330 0.53 22.69 -64.14
N ALA A 331 1.65 23.37 -63.88
CA ALA A 331 2.54 23.84 -64.95
C ALA A 331 3.15 22.70 -65.78
N GLN A 332 3.43 21.55 -65.16
CA GLN A 332 3.98 20.40 -65.86
C GLN A 332 2.93 19.65 -66.69
N ILE A 333 1.70 19.49 -66.18
CA ILE A 333 0.59 18.84 -66.90
C ILE A 333 0.17 19.68 -68.11
N ALA A 334 0.14 21.01 -67.97
CA ALA A 334 -0.21 21.93 -69.06
C ALA A 334 0.74 21.85 -70.27
N ALA A 335 1.99 21.41 -70.06
CA ALA A 335 3.04 21.38 -71.08
C ALA A 335 3.02 20.14 -72.02
N LEU A 336 2.12 19.16 -71.82
CA LEU A 336 1.99 17.96 -72.67
C LEU A 336 1.27 18.26 -74.00
N GLU A 337 1.45 17.46 -75.08
CA GLU A 337 0.90 17.70 -76.44
C GLU A 337 -0.28 16.73 -76.78
N PRO A 338 -1.38 17.14 -77.46
CA PRO A 338 -2.58 16.30 -77.67
C PRO A 338 -2.58 15.49 -79.01
N LEU A 339 -3.24 14.29 -79.07
CA LEU A 339 -3.47 13.53 -80.33
C LEU A 339 -4.94 13.14 -80.59
N PRO A 340 -5.30 12.82 -81.86
CA PRO A 340 -6.64 12.45 -82.33
C PRO A 340 -6.96 10.96 -82.08
N ARG A 341 -8.26 10.63 -81.99
CA ARG A 341 -8.80 9.30 -81.63
C ARG A 341 -9.27 8.50 -82.85
N ASP A 342 -9.05 7.18 -82.84
CA ASP A 342 -9.78 6.19 -83.66
C ASP A 342 -9.98 4.85 -82.93
N GLU A 343 -11.08 4.17 -83.28
CA GLU A 343 -11.77 3.03 -82.64
C GLU A 343 -11.20 1.62 -82.91
N PRO A 344 -11.62 0.58 -82.12
CA PRO A 344 -10.98 -0.75 -82.07
C PRO A 344 -11.70 -1.84 -82.90
N THR A 345 -11.04 -2.98 -83.15
CA THR A 345 -11.69 -4.19 -83.69
C THR A 345 -11.16 -5.49 -83.04
N ILE A 346 -12.12 -6.39 -82.79
CA ILE A 346 -12.09 -7.67 -82.08
C ILE A 346 -11.73 -8.82 -83.03
N ALA A 347 -11.12 -9.91 -82.53
CA ALA A 347 -11.26 -11.25 -83.14
C ALA A 347 -11.14 -12.40 -82.11
N SER A 348 -12.15 -13.28 -82.13
CA SER A 348 -12.23 -14.63 -81.55
C SER A 348 -11.59 -15.65 -82.53
N ALA A 349 -11.49 -16.99 -82.36
CA ALA A 349 -12.13 -18.03 -81.56
C ALA A 349 -11.38 -19.39 -81.79
N THR A 350 -11.62 -20.39 -80.91
CA THR A 350 -11.83 -21.85 -81.18
C THR A 350 -10.65 -22.72 -81.68
N ASP A 351 -10.45 -24.02 -81.39
CA ASP A 351 -11.30 -25.10 -80.82
C ASP A 351 -10.46 -26.37 -80.42
N VAL A 352 -11.01 -27.17 -79.48
CA VAL A 352 -11.18 -28.66 -79.41
C VAL A 352 -9.97 -29.61 -79.55
N GLU A 353 -9.48 -30.24 -78.46
CA GLU A 353 -9.80 -31.55 -77.80
C GLU A 353 -8.86 -32.70 -78.22
N ASP A 354 -8.36 -33.47 -77.25
CA ASP A 354 -8.24 -34.93 -77.41
C ASP A 354 -8.21 -35.64 -76.04
N SER A 355 -9.24 -36.45 -75.82
CA SER A 355 -9.59 -37.11 -74.57
C SER A 355 -9.19 -38.58 -74.67
N ASP A 356 -8.10 -38.96 -73.98
CA ASP A 356 -7.89 -40.32 -73.43
C ASP A 356 -6.54 -40.49 -72.70
N ARG A 357 -5.65 -39.48 -72.76
CA ARG A 357 -4.54 -39.31 -71.80
C ARG A 357 -4.97 -38.63 -70.48
N LEU A 358 -6.17 -38.04 -70.48
CA LEU A 358 -6.67 -37.15 -69.44
C LEU A 358 -7.02 -37.84 -68.13
N ALA A 359 -7.27 -39.15 -68.02
CA ALA A 359 -7.75 -39.75 -66.76
C ALA A 359 -6.65 -39.99 -65.71
N ALA A 360 -5.46 -40.45 -66.13
CA ALA A 360 -4.32 -40.66 -65.22
C ALA A 360 -3.52 -39.36 -64.96
N GLU A 361 -3.47 -38.45 -65.95
CA GLU A 361 -3.04 -37.07 -65.74
C GLU A 361 -4.08 -36.26 -64.96
N ALA A 362 -5.39 -36.50 -65.08
CA ALA A 362 -6.42 -35.83 -64.26
C ALA A 362 -6.29 -36.16 -62.80
N GLU A 363 -5.94 -37.38 -62.39
CA GLU A 363 -5.80 -37.67 -60.95
C GLU A 363 -4.51 -37.07 -60.37
N ARG A 364 -3.39 -37.07 -61.11
CA ARG A 364 -2.15 -36.38 -60.71
C ARG A 364 -2.28 -34.87 -60.77
N THR A 365 -2.93 -34.33 -61.79
CA THR A 365 -3.22 -32.89 -61.91
C THR A 365 -4.33 -32.45 -60.98
N ALA A 366 -5.28 -33.31 -60.59
CA ALA A 366 -6.26 -33.02 -59.55
C ALA A 366 -5.63 -33.03 -58.16
N ARG A 367 -4.72 -33.98 -57.85
CA ARG A 367 -3.93 -33.94 -56.62
C ARG A 367 -2.96 -32.76 -56.60
N ALA A 368 -2.33 -32.42 -57.73
CA ALA A 368 -1.48 -31.23 -57.85
C ALA A 368 -2.27 -29.91 -57.82
N LYS A 369 -3.47 -29.85 -58.43
CA LYS A 369 -4.41 -28.73 -58.33
C LYS A 369 -4.96 -28.59 -56.93
N ALA A 370 -5.29 -29.69 -56.24
CA ALA A 370 -5.74 -29.67 -54.85
C ALA A 370 -4.60 -29.24 -53.90
N ALA A 371 -3.37 -29.71 -54.12
CA ALA A 371 -2.20 -29.25 -53.35
C ALA A 371 -1.84 -27.79 -53.63
N LYS A 372 -2.00 -27.34 -54.89
CA LYS A 372 -1.83 -25.93 -55.29
C LYS A 372 -2.92 -25.05 -54.68
N ALA A 373 -4.19 -25.45 -54.78
CA ALA A 373 -5.33 -24.75 -54.19
C ALA A 373 -5.22 -24.69 -52.65
N ALA A 374 -4.80 -25.77 -51.99
CA ALA A 374 -4.52 -25.76 -50.54
C ALA A 374 -3.36 -24.83 -50.16
N ARG A 375 -2.33 -24.73 -51.02
CA ARG A 375 -1.21 -23.78 -50.83
C ARG A 375 -1.66 -22.34 -51.06
N GLU A 376 -2.49 -22.08 -52.06
CA GLU A 376 -3.09 -20.78 -52.36
C GLU A 376 -4.00 -20.33 -51.21
N GLN A 377 -4.91 -21.19 -50.75
CA GLN A 377 -5.76 -20.92 -49.57
C GLN A 377 -4.93 -20.67 -48.31
N LYS A 378 -3.83 -21.41 -48.10
CA LYS A 378 -2.93 -21.16 -46.98
C LYS A 378 -2.21 -19.80 -47.09
N ILE A 379 -1.77 -19.42 -48.29
CA ILE A 379 -1.13 -18.11 -48.51
C ILE A 379 -2.15 -16.98 -48.36
N GLU A 380 -3.39 -17.18 -48.81
CA GLU A 380 -4.50 -16.24 -48.64
C GLU A 380 -4.83 -16.04 -47.17
N ALA A 381 -5.01 -17.13 -46.40
CA ALA A 381 -5.22 -17.05 -44.94
C ALA A 381 -4.05 -16.35 -44.21
N LEU A 382 -2.80 -16.65 -44.57
CA LEU A 382 -1.64 -15.96 -43.99
C LEU A 382 -1.57 -14.48 -44.41
N THR A 383 -2.09 -14.14 -45.60
CA THR A 383 -2.16 -12.76 -46.09
C THR A 383 -3.19 -11.96 -45.30
N ASP A 384 -4.35 -12.55 -45.00
CA ASP A 384 -5.37 -11.94 -44.14
C ASP A 384 -4.84 -11.73 -42.71
N GLU A 385 -4.15 -12.73 -42.15
CA GLU A 385 -3.48 -12.60 -40.86
C GLU A 385 -2.41 -11.50 -40.87
N LEU A 386 -1.65 -11.36 -41.97
CA LEU A 386 -0.66 -10.30 -42.13
C LEU A 386 -1.33 -8.92 -42.17
N GLN A 387 -2.44 -8.78 -42.91
CA GLN A 387 -3.20 -7.55 -42.96
C GLN A 387 -3.75 -7.18 -41.57
N ALA A 388 -4.34 -8.12 -40.85
CA ALA A 388 -4.82 -7.90 -39.49
C ALA A 388 -3.70 -7.50 -38.53
N ALA A 389 -2.50 -8.09 -38.67
CA ALA A 389 -1.34 -7.73 -37.86
C ALA A 389 -0.81 -6.30 -38.18
N ILE A 390 -0.85 -5.87 -39.44
CA ILE A 390 -0.52 -4.50 -39.86
C ILE A 390 -1.50 -3.51 -39.22
N GLU A 391 -2.80 -3.78 -39.31
CA GLU A 391 -3.87 -2.93 -38.74
C GLU A 391 -3.79 -2.86 -37.21
N ALA A 392 -3.58 -4.00 -36.55
CA ALA A 392 -3.41 -4.07 -35.10
C ALA A 392 -2.17 -3.29 -34.63
N THR A 393 -1.06 -3.36 -35.38
CA THR A 393 0.15 -2.58 -35.08
C THR A 393 -0.12 -1.08 -35.23
N ALA A 394 -0.75 -0.66 -36.33
CA ALA A 394 -1.12 0.73 -36.57
C ALA A 394 -2.04 1.29 -35.46
N SER A 395 -3.09 0.54 -35.11
CA SER A 395 -4.04 0.92 -34.06
C SER A 395 -3.37 1.00 -32.68
N ALA A 396 -2.51 0.03 -32.35
CA ALA A 396 -1.76 0.06 -31.10
C ALA A 396 -0.82 1.26 -31.01
N MET A 397 -0.17 1.66 -32.11
CA MET A 397 0.67 2.86 -32.17
C MET A 397 -0.16 4.14 -32.00
N GLN A 398 -1.30 4.26 -32.68
CA GLN A 398 -2.19 5.42 -32.57
C GLN A 398 -2.79 5.59 -31.18
N THR A 399 -3.13 4.47 -30.52
CA THR A 399 -3.69 4.47 -29.16
C THR A 399 -2.62 4.53 -28.06
N GLY A 400 -1.33 4.64 -28.43
CA GLY A 400 -0.22 4.75 -27.49
C GLY A 400 0.12 3.47 -26.74
N LYS A 401 -0.37 2.31 -27.18
CA LYS A 401 -0.15 1.01 -26.56
C LYS A 401 1.11 0.33 -27.10
N THR A 402 2.27 0.83 -26.68
CA THR A 402 3.59 0.39 -27.19
C THR A 402 3.86 -1.11 -27.05
N ALA A 403 3.46 -1.73 -25.93
CA ALA A 403 3.63 -3.17 -25.71
C ALA A 403 2.81 -4.02 -26.70
N GLU A 404 1.56 -3.62 -27.00
CA GLU A 404 0.73 -4.25 -28.02
C GLU A 404 1.34 -4.03 -29.43
N ALA A 405 1.85 -2.83 -29.71
CA ALA A 405 2.52 -2.54 -30.98
C ALA A 405 3.74 -3.44 -31.21
N HIS A 406 4.57 -3.70 -30.19
CA HIS A 406 5.71 -4.62 -30.30
C HIS A 406 5.28 -6.06 -30.57
N THR A 407 4.22 -6.56 -29.91
CA THR A 407 3.77 -7.95 -30.12
C THR A 407 3.14 -8.15 -31.49
N HIS A 408 2.35 -7.20 -31.97
CA HIS A 408 1.77 -7.22 -33.30
C HIS A 408 2.86 -7.06 -34.39
N HIS A 409 3.81 -6.16 -34.23
CA HIS A 409 4.93 -5.99 -35.16
C HIS A 409 5.84 -7.24 -35.22
N ALA A 410 6.11 -7.89 -34.07
CA ALA A 410 6.83 -9.16 -34.06
C ALA A 410 6.08 -10.27 -34.82
N SER A 411 4.75 -10.23 -34.84
CA SER A 411 3.90 -11.16 -35.58
C SER A 411 3.98 -10.92 -37.09
N ILE A 412 4.03 -9.66 -37.54
CA ILE A 412 4.33 -9.28 -38.93
C ILE A 412 5.63 -9.94 -39.40
N GLY A 413 6.71 -9.82 -38.62
CA GLY A 413 8.01 -10.43 -38.96
C GLY A 413 8.01 -11.97 -39.01
N ARG A 414 7.10 -12.64 -38.28
CA ARG A 414 6.90 -14.10 -38.38
C ARG A 414 6.10 -14.46 -39.62
N LEU A 415 5.00 -13.77 -39.88
CA LEU A 415 4.12 -14.00 -41.03
C LEU A 415 4.85 -13.75 -42.36
N ARG A 416 5.66 -12.68 -42.45
CA ARG A 416 6.53 -12.41 -43.62
C ARG A 416 7.46 -13.59 -43.95
N ARG A 417 8.04 -14.24 -42.94
CA ARG A 417 8.91 -15.43 -43.13
C ARG A 417 8.14 -16.66 -43.62
N GLN A 418 6.85 -16.78 -43.27
CA GLN A 418 6.00 -17.90 -43.68
C GLN A 418 5.41 -17.71 -45.08
N ILE A 419 5.09 -16.47 -45.47
CA ILE A 419 4.53 -16.10 -46.77
C ILE A 419 5.62 -15.99 -47.85
N GLY A 420 6.83 -15.54 -47.47
CA GLY A 420 7.96 -15.34 -48.38
C GLY A 420 7.87 -14.02 -49.15
N SER A 421 6.90 -13.88 -50.07
CA SER A 421 6.70 -12.67 -50.88
C SER A 421 5.45 -11.92 -50.45
N VAL A 422 5.61 -10.69 -49.96
CA VAL A 422 4.48 -9.85 -49.51
C VAL A 422 3.61 -9.42 -50.72
N PRO A 423 2.29 -9.63 -50.67
CA PRO A 423 1.36 -9.20 -51.72
C PRO A 423 1.43 -7.70 -52.00
N ALA A 424 1.29 -7.32 -53.27
CA ALA A 424 1.43 -5.92 -53.70
C ALA A 424 0.49 -4.95 -52.97
N SER A 425 -0.74 -5.38 -52.69
CA SER A 425 -1.77 -4.61 -51.98
C SER A 425 -1.38 -4.23 -50.55
N LEU A 426 -0.49 -4.99 -49.90
CA LEU A 426 -0.09 -4.75 -48.51
C LEU A 426 1.26 -4.04 -48.37
N ARG A 427 2.02 -3.85 -49.47
CA ARG A 427 3.40 -3.35 -49.39
C ARG A 427 3.48 -1.91 -48.86
N GLU A 428 2.63 -1.03 -49.34
CA GLU A 428 2.63 0.39 -48.95
C GLU A 428 2.22 0.54 -47.48
N ARG A 429 1.08 -0.04 -47.09
CA ARG A 429 0.60 -0.08 -45.70
C ARG A 429 1.61 -0.71 -44.74
N LEU A 430 2.29 -1.77 -45.17
CA LEU A 430 3.35 -2.40 -44.38
C LEU A 430 4.55 -1.46 -44.21
N ALA A 431 5.00 -0.80 -45.28
CA ALA A 431 6.11 0.14 -45.24
C ALA A 431 5.82 1.34 -44.32
N ASP A 432 4.60 1.87 -44.37
CA ASP A 432 4.17 2.98 -43.51
C ASP A 432 4.17 2.58 -42.03
N VAL A 433 3.58 1.43 -41.71
CA VAL A 433 3.55 0.89 -40.34
C VAL A 433 4.96 0.56 -39.85
N GLU A 434 5.84 0.00 -40.69
CA GLU A 434 7.23 -0.28 -40.33
C GLU A 434 8.04 1.00 -40.09
N SER A 435 7.80 2.07 -40.87
CA SER A 435 8.44 3.38 -40.70
C SER A 435 8.00 4.08 -39.40
N GLU A 436 6.70 4.16 -39.15
CA GLU A 436 6.13 4.72 -37.93
C GLU A 436 6.58 3.93 -36.68
N TYR A 437 6.54 2.61 -36.76
CA TYR A 437 7.02 1.73 -35.71
C TYR A 437 8.51 1.93 -35.43
N ALA A 438 9.34 2.09 -36.47
CA ALA A 438 10.77 2.33 -36.31
C ALA A 438 11.06 3.62 -35.54
N LYS A 439 10.30 4.70 -35.81
CA LYS A 439 10.39 5.96 -35.05
C LYS A 439 10.02 5.75 -33.59
N ILE A 440 8.85 5.16 -33.30
CA ILE A 440 8.41 4.91 -31.92
C ILE A 440 9.42 4.04 -31.17
N ALA A 441 9.91 2.97 -31.80
CA ALA A 441 10.92 2.10 -31.23
C ALA A 441 12.26 2.81 -31.01
N GLU A 442 12.66 3.75 -31.87
CA GLU A 442 13.87 4.56 -31.67
C GLU A 442 13.73 5.54 -30.50
N TRP A 443 12.60 6.23 -30.39
CA TRP A 443 12.32 7.18 -29.31
C TRP A 443 12.25 6.46 -27.96
N GLN A 444 11.57 5.32 -27.93
CA GLN A 444 11.51 4.46 -26.75
C GLN A 444 12.90 3.96 -26.38
N ARG A 445 13.70 3.47 -27.33
CA ARG A 445 15.10 3.08 -27.09
C ARG A 445 15.93 4.24 -26.53
N TRP A 446 15.76 5.45 -27.04
CA TRP A 446 16.48 6.61 -26.52
C TRP A 446 16.09 6.91 -25.06
N SER A 447 14.80 6.93 -24.76
CA SER A 447 14.25 7.14 -23.42
C SER A 447 14.68 6.05 -22.43
N ASP A 448 14.53 4.79 -22.82
CA ASP A 448 14.86 3.63 -21.99
C ASP A 448 16.37 3.54 -21.76
N ASN A 449 17.20 3.88 -22.74
CA ASN A 449 18.64 4.01 -22.53
C ASN A 449 19.01 5.18 -21.60
N ALA A 450 18.27 6.30 -21.64
CA ALA A 450 18.45 7.38 -20.68
C ALA A 450 18.09 6.90 -19.26
N ARG A 451 16.99 6.16 -19.09
CA ARG A 451 16.63 5.57 -17.78
C ARG A 451 17.66 4.54 -17.31
N ARG A 452 18.16 3.69 -18.19
CA ARG A 452 19.24 2.74 -17.87
C ARG A 452 20.53 3.43 -17.38
N ARG A 453 20.87 4.59 -17.95
CA ARG A 453 21.99 5.42 -17.44
C ARG A 453 21.71 5.92 -16.03
N GLN A 454 20.52 6.46 -15.78
CA GLN A 454 20.11 6.89 -14.43
C GLN A 454 20.17 5.75 -13.42
N LEU A 455 19.72 4.54 -13.78
CA LEU A 455 19.82 3.36 -12.92
C LEU A 455 21.28 2.99 -12.59
N CYS A 456 22.20 3.15 -13.54
CA CYS A 456 23.63 2.99 -13.29
C CYS A 456 24.17 4.07 -12.34
N ASP A 457 23.82 5.34 -12.56
CA ASP A 457 24.23 6.47 -11.71
C ASP A 457 23.71 6.29 -10.27
N GLU A 458 22.45 5.87 -10.12
CA GLU A 458 21.85 5.53 -8.83
C GLU A 458 22.63 4.40 -8.13
N LEU A 459 23.03 3.33 -8.85
CA LEU A 459 23.84 2.24 -8.29
C LEU A 459 25.26 2.66 -7.88
N GLU A 460 25.85 3.66 -8.54
CA GLU A 460 27.17 4.19 -8.18
C GLU A 460 27.15 5.00 -6.88
N LEU A 461 26.06 5.73 -6.64
CA LEU A 461 25.87 6.53 -5.44
C LEU A 461 25.34 5.71 -4.24
N LEU A 462 24.65 4.60 -4.52
CA LEU A 462 23.96 3.80 -3.50
C LEU A 462 24.85 3.36 -2.31
N PRO A 463 26.12 2.96 -2.50
CA PRO A 463 27.01 2.60 -1.38
C PRO A 463 27.35 3.78 -0.46
N GLN A 464 27.25 5.02 -0.96
CA GLN A 464 27.59 6.24 -0.22
C GLN A 464 26.41 6.74 0.63
N ALA A 465 25.20 6.25 0.37
CA ALA A 465 23.97 6.68 1.05
C ALA A 465 23.84 6.18 2.51
N ALA A 466 24.87 5.54 3.08
CA ALA A 466 24.91 5.03 4.46
C ALA A 466 23.67 4.20 4.85
N LEU A 467 23.07 3.47 3.91
CA LEU A 467 21.89 2.66 4.13
C LEU A 467 22.21 1.39 4.92
N HIS A 468 21.26 0.92 5.73
CA HIS A 468 21.33 -0.41 6.33
C HIS A 468 21.43 -1.49 5.23
N PRO A 469 22.24 -2.56 5.40
CA PRO A 469 22.45 -3.62 4.40
C PRO A 469 21.17 -4.20 3.76
N ASP A 470 20.10 -4.39 4.54
CA ASP A 470 18.81 -4.87 4.01
C ASP A 470 18.08 -3.85 3.13
N ALA A 471 18.19 -2.56 3.47
CA ALA A 471 17.63 -1.48 2.66
C ALA A 471 18.42 -1.35 1.34
N LEU A 472 19.76 -1.43 1.42
CA LEU A 472 20.67 -1.48 0.27
C LEU A 472 20.31 -2.63 -0.67
N ALA A 473 20.19 -3.87 -0.17
CA ALA A 473 19.83 -5.02 -1.00
C ALA A 473 18.40 -4.95 -1.57
N THR A 474 17.49 -4.25 -0.89
CA THR A 474 16.14 -4.00 -1.42
C THR A 474 16.19 -3.00 -2.56
N ARG A 475 16.92 -1.89 -2.42
CA ARG A 475 17.12 -0.92 -3.51
C ARG A 475 17.80 -1.53 -4.74
N VAL A 476 18.84 -2.35 -4.55
CA VAL A 476 19.47 -3.04 -5.68
C VAL A 476 18.48 -3.99 -6.38
N ARG A 477 17.61 -4.70 -5.64
CA ARG A 477 16.56 -5.55 -6.24
C ARG A 477 15.52 -4.75 -7.00
N GLU A 478 15.10 -3.60 -6.49
CA GLU A 478 14.16 -2.69 -7.18
C GLU A 478 14.76 -2.20 -8.50
N ILE A 479 16.01 -1.73 -8.48
CA ILE A 479 16.74 -1.30 -9.68
C ILE A 479 16.89 -2.45 -10.70
N GLN A 480 17.18 -3.67 -10.23
CA GLN A 480 17.24 -4.86 -11.10
C GLN A 480 15.88 -5.21 -11.72
N ALA A 481 14.79 -5.08 -10.96
CA ALA A 481 13.45 -5.31 -11.48
C ALA A 481 13.06 -4.25 -12.52
N GLU A 482 13.41 -2.99 -12.29
CA GLU A 482 13.18 -1.91 -13.24
C GLU A 482 13.98 -2.11 -14.53
N TRP A 483 15.25 -2.51 -14.42
CA TRP A 483 16.06 -2.88 -15.58
C TRP A 483 15.43 -4.02 -16.38
N ALA A 484 15.00 -5.09 -15.70
CA ALA A 484 14.35 -6.23 -16.34
C ALA A 484 13.02 -5.84 -17.03
N HIS A 485 12.27 -4.92 -16.43
CA HIS A 485 11.05 -4.38 -17.00
C HIS A 485 11.32 -3.59 -18.29
N LEU A 486 12.35 -2.72 -18.31
CA LEU A 486 12.77 -2.02 -19.54
C LEU A 486 13.17 -3.01 -20.65
N ASP A 487 13.90 -4.07 -20.30
CA ASP A 487 14.26 -5.12 -21.26
C ASP A 487 13.03 -5.88 -21.79
N GLN A 488 12.00 -6.08 -20.96
CA GLN A 488 10.74 -6.71 -21.35
C GLN A 488 9.92 -5.84 -22.31
N ILE A 489 9.83 -4.53 -22.06
CA ILE A 489 9.07 -3.60 -22.91
C ILE A 489 9.73 -3.47 -24.29
N GLU A 490 11.06 -3.39 -24.37
CA GLU A 490 11.78 -3.30 -25.64
C GLU A 490 11.79 -4.60 -26.46
N ALA A 491 11.27 -5.72 -25.93
CA ALA A 491 11.26 -7.03 -26.59
C ALA A 491 12.62 -7.44 -27.19
N ARG A 492 13.73 -7.13 -26.48
CA ARG A 492 15.09 -7.26 -26.99
C ARG A 492 15.60 -8.70 -27.06
N SER A 493 16.48 -8.97 -28.03
CA SER A 493 17.45 -10.07 -27.97
C SER A 493 18.58 -9.71 -26.99
N VAL A 494 18.98 -10.67 -26.16
CA VAL A 494 19.99 -10.57 -25.08
C VAL A 494 21.33 -9.97 -25.55
N HIS A 495 21.62 -9.99 -26.85
CA HIS A 495 22.90 -9.55 -27.44
C HIS A 495 23.00 -8.04 -27.72
N ALA A 496 21.91 -7.28 -27.75
CA ALA A 496 21.94 -5.85 -28.09
C ALA A 496 22.38 -4.92 -26.94
N THR A 497 22.50 -5.45 -25.71
CA THR A 497 22.80 -4.70 -24.47
C THR A 497 24.16 -5.04 -23.85
N GLU A 498 25.01 -5.83 -24.52
CA GLU A 498 26.17 -6.48 -23.90
C GLU A 498 27.12 -5.53 -23.14
N GLY A 499 27.32 -4.30 -23.62
CA GLY A 499 28.16 -3.30 -22.93
C GLY A 499 27.51 -2.75 -21.66
N MET A 500 26.32 -2.15 -21.79
CA MET A 500 25.64 -1.49 -20.68
C MET A 500 25.13 -2.49 -19.63
N ALA A 501 24.62 -3.65 -20.06
CA ALA A 501 24.18 -4.71 -19.15
C ALA A 501 25.35 -5.38 -18.40
N ARG A 502 26.55 -5.41 -18.99
CA ARG A 502 27.76 -5.87 -18.29
C ARG A 502 28.20 -4.86 -17.24
N HIS A 503 28.19 -3.58 -17.58
CA HIS A 503 28.49 -2.49 -16.65
C HIS A 503 27.47 -2.45 -15.48
N PHE A 504 26.17 -2.50 -15.77
CA PHE A 504 25.10 -2.60 -14.78
C PHE A 504 25.27 -3.78 -13.82
N ARG A 505 25.56 -4.98 -14.34
CA ARG A 505 25.83 -6.16 -13.50
C ARG A 505 27.07 -5.98 -12.62
N ALA A 506 28.10 -5.28 -13.11
CA ALA A 506 29.27 -4.96 -12.31
C ALA A 506 28.95 -3.96 -11.19
N LEU A 507 28.15 -2.93 -11.48
CA LEU A 507 27.67 -1.96 -10.48
C LEU A 507 26.79 -2.61 -9.42
N CYS A 508 25.86 -3.49 -9.80
CA CYS A 508 25.05 -4.26 -8.84
C CYS A 508 25.94 -5.05 -7.85
N ARG A 509 27.00 -5.71 -8.34
CA ARG A 509 27.95 -6.44 -7.47
C ARG A 509 28.71 -5.48 -6.57
N LYS A 510 29.27 -4.41 -7.14
CA LYS A 510 30.01 -3.38 -6.39
C LYS A 510 29.14 -2.72 -5.31
N ALA A 511 27.85 -2.53 -5.59
CA ALA A 511 26.91 -1.91 -4.65
C ALA A 511 26.63 -2.79 -3.44
N ILE A 512 26.57 -4.12 -3.61
CA ILE A 512 26.30 -5.08 -2.53
C ILE A 512 27.57 -5.50 -1.77
N GLU A 513 28.76 -5.39 -2.39
CA GLU A 513 30.03 -5.82 -1.81
C GLU A 513 30.24 -5.37 -0.34
N PRO A 514 29.96 -4.10 0.06
CA PRO A 514 30.13 -3.66 1.45
C PRO A 514 29.20 -4.36 2.45
N ALA A 515 28.05 -4.84 1.99
CA ALA A 515 27.05 -5.53 2.81
C ALA A 515 27.27 -7.05 2.90
N LYS A 516 28.21 -7.60 2.13
CA LYS A 516 28.50 -9.04 2.10
C LYS A 516 28.85 -9.62 3.49
N PRO A 517 29.74 -9.00 4.30
CA PRO A 517 30.05 -9.52 5.64
C PRO A 517 28.83 -9.55 6.57
N TYR A 518 27.91 -8.59 6.44
CA TYR A 518 26.67 -8.56 7.22
C TYR A 518 25.76 -9.74 6.85
N PHE A 519 25.61 -10.05 5.56
CA PHE A 519 24.78 -11.16 5.12
C PHE A 519 25.37 -12.51 5.49
N GLU A 520 26.69 -12.68 5.38
CA GLU A 520 27.41 -13.86 5.86
C GLU A 520 27.20 -14.04 7.36
N LYS A 521 27.39 -12.98 8.16
CA LYS A 521 27.20 -13.06 9.61
C LYS A 521 25.77 -13.38 10.00
N ARG A 522 24.80 -12.80 9.29
CA ARG A 522 23.38 -13.06 9.51
C ARG A 522 22.99 -14.48 9.14
N ASP A 523 23.58 -15.04 8.08
CA ASP A 523 23.38 -16.43 7.68
C ASP A 523 23.95 -17.41 8.72
N GLU A 524 25.15 -17.14 9.25
CA GLU A 524 25.73 -17.88 10.37
C GLU A 524 24.82 -17.88 11.61
N LEU A 525 24.38 -16.69 12.03
CA LEU A 525 23.48 -16.55 13.18
C LEU A 525 22.15 -17.28 12.97
N ARG A 526 21.64 -17.29 11.74
CA ARG A 526 20.42 -18.03 11.40
C ARG A 526 20.61 -19.53 11.45
N LYS A 527 21.73 -20.05 10.94
CA LYS A 527 22.09 -21.48 11.05
C LYS A 527 22.23 -21.89 12.52
N GLN A 528 22.84 -21.05 13.34
CA GLN A 528 22.93 -21.30 14.78
C GLN A 528 21.54 -21.30 15.44
N GLY A 529 20.69 -20.30 15.16
CA GLY A 529 19.33 -20.24 15.69
C GLY A 529 18.47 -21.43 15.26
N THR A 530 18.61 -21.90 14.01
CA THR A 530 18.00 -23.14 13.51
C THR A 530 18.41 -24.34 14.36
N LYS A 531 19.71 -24.52 14.60
CA LYS A 531 20.25 -25.62 15.41
C LYS A 531 19.73 -25.57 16.85
N GLU A 532 19.83 -24.42 17.51
CA GLU A 532 19.37 -24.23 18.90
C GLU A 532 17.86 -24.49 19.03
N THR A 533 17.06 -24.07 18.05
CA THR A 533 15.62 -24.31 18.03
C THR A 533 15.31 -25.80 17.88
N SER A 534 16.03 -26.50 17.00
CA SER A 534 15.89 -27.95 16.81
C SER A 534 16.27 -28.74 18.08
N GLU A 535 17.38 -28.37 18.73
CA GLU A 535 17.81 -28.95 20.00
C GLU A 535 16.79 -28.70 21.12
N LEU A 536 16.22 -27.49 21.20
CA LEU A 536 15.17 -27.17 22.17
C LEU A 536 13.90 -28.01 21.94
N ILE A 537 13.45 -28.15 20.69
CA ILE A 537 12.30 -29.02 20.34
C ILE A 537 12.58 -30.46 20.77
N SER A 538 13.78 -30.97 20.48
CA SER A 538 14.20 -32.31 20.89
C SER A 538 14.18 -32.47 22.42
N ALA A 539 14.76 -31.53 23.16
CA ALA A 539 14.78 -31.54 24.62
C ALA A 539 13.37 -31.54 25.23
N VAL A 540 12.44 -30.75 24.67
CA VAL A 540 11.04 -30.74 25.12
C VAL A 540 10.36 -32.07 24.86
N ARG A 541 10.54 -32.65 23.65
CA ARG A 541 9.97 -33.96 23.31
C ARG A 541 10.48 -35.05 24.25
N THR A 542 11.79 -35.07 24.54
CA THR A 542 12.39 -36.02 25.48
C THR A 542 11.86 -35.83 26.90
N ALA A 543 11.79 -34.59 27.40
CA ALA A 543 11.30 -34.32 28.75
C ALA A 543 9.81 -34.66 28.91
N ALA A 544 9.00 -34.44 27.88
CA ALA A 544 7.57 -34.76 27.91
C ALA A 544 7.29 -36.26 27.75
N ALA A 545 8.20 -37.01 27.10
CA ALA A 545 8.10 -38.47 26.94
C ALA A 545 8.53 -39.25 28.19
N ALA A 546 9.09 -38.59 29.22
CA ALA A 546 9.42 -39.25 30.48
C ALA A 546 8.17 -39.77 31.19
N GLU A 547 8.29 -40.95 31.83
CA GLU A 547 7.19 -41.60 32.56
C GLU A 547 6.68 -40.70 33.71
N GLU A 548 7.60 -40.12 34.47
CA GLU A 548 7.34 -39.09 35.48
C GLU A 548 8.08 -37.78 35.13
N PRO A 549 7.46 -36.86 34.37
CA PRO A 549 8.12 -35.65 33.95
C PRO A 549 8.16 -34.60 35.07
N ASP A 550 9.31 -33.93 35.21
CA ASP A 550 9.42 -32.76 36.08
C ASP A 550 8.63 -31.58 35.50
N LEU A 551 7.48 -31.27 36.12
CA LEU A 551 6.59 -30.19 35.70
C LEU A 551 7.24 -28.80 35.76
N ARG A 552 8.19 -28.58 36.68
CA ARG A 552 8.90 -27.28 36.76
C ARG A 552 9.86 -27.13 35.60
N ALA A 553 10.58 -28.20 35.26
CA ALA A 553 11.44 -28.24 34.07
C ALA A 553 10.61 -28.07 32.78
N LEU A 554 9.49 -28.78 32.64
CA LEU A 554 8.58 -28.65 31.50
C LEU A 554 7.98 -27.24 31.36
N SER A 555 7.62 -26.59 32.46
CA SER A 555 7.13 -25.19 32.43
C SER A 555 8.21 -24.22 31.92
N THR A 556 9.46 -24.45 32.32
CA THR A 556 10.61 -23.66 31.86
C THR A 556 10.85 -23.86 30.36
N LEU A 557 10.88 -25.11 29.91
CA LEU A 557 11.04 -25.48 28.50
C LEU A 557 9.89 -24.97 27.63
N ARG A 558 8.64 -25.00 28.13
CA ARG A 558 7.47 -24.41 27.46
C ARG A 558 7.64 -22.91 27.22
N ARG A 559 8.14 -22.17 28.22
CA ARG A 559 8.41 -20.73 28.07
C ARG A 559 9.48 -20.48 27.02
N GLN A 560 10.56 -21.26 27.04
CA GLN A 560 11.63 -21.18 26.04
C GLN A 560 11.11 -21.47 24.62
N LEU A 561 10.26 -22.49 24.43
CA LEU A 561 9.63 -22.78 23.13
C LEU A 561 8.69 -21.66 22.65
N ALA A 562 7.91 -21.08 23.57
CA ALA A 562 7.03 -19.96 23.25
C ALA A 562 7.82 -18.71 22.82
N ASP A 563 8.96 -18.46 23.47
CA ASP A 563 9.86 -17.38 23.08
C ASP A 563 10.56 -17.68 21.74
N ALA A 564 10.99 -18.92 21.50
CA ALA A 564 11.53 -19.36 20.21
C ALA A 564 10.53 -19.21 19.06
N LEU A 565 9.24 -19.47 19.31
CA LEU A 565 8.15 -19.25 18.33
C LEU A 565 8.01 -17.77 17.95
N ARG A 566 8.26 -16.84 18.89
CA ARG A 566 8.21 -15.39 18.65
C ARG A 566 9.44 -14.88 17.91
N SER A 567 10.59 -15.55 18.06
CA SER A 567 11.88 -15.15 17.46
C SER A 567 12.28 -15.97 16.23
N LEU A 568 11.31 -16.45 15.45
CA LEU A 568 11.54 -17.25 14.23
C LEU A 568 12.25 -16.49 13.09
N ASP A 569 12.35 -15.17 13.20
CA ASP A 569 13.14 -14.32 12.28
C ASP A 569 14.65 -14.62 12.36
N ARG A 570 15.10 -15.17 13.49
CA ARG A 570 16.48 -15.61 13.77
C ARG A 570 16.83 -17.00 13.23
N VAL A 571 15.92 -17.63 12.51
CA VAL A 571 16.08 -18.98 11.94
C VAL A 571 16.17 -18.87 10.41
N ASP A 572 16.77 -19.87 9.76
CA ASP A 572 16.80 -19.97 8.30
C ASP A 572 15.36 -19.84 7.71
N PRO A 573 15.12 -18.90 6.78
CA PRO A 573 13.81 -18.73 6.15
C PRO A 573 13.23 -20.00 5.50
N ARG A 574 14.07 -20.91 5.00
CA ARG A 574 13.64 -22.16 4.37
C ARG A 574 13.06 -23.16 5.37
N GLU A 575 13.58 -23.16 6.59
CA GLU A 575 13.16 -24.08 7.65
C GLU A 575 12.11 -23.49 8.59
N ARG A 576 11.94 -22.16 8.56
CA ARG A 576 11.03 -21.41 9.46
C ARG A 576 9.62 -21.99 9.55
N LYS A 577 9.02 -22.39 8.43
CA LYS A 577 7.66 -22.96 8.40
C LYS A 577 7.61 -24.32 9.11
N ASN A 578 8.61 -25.16 8.88
CA ASN A 578 8.68 -26.50 9.48
C ASN A 578 8.93 -26.39 10.98
N LEU A 579 9.93 -25.60 11.40
CA LEU A 579 10.22 -25.38 12.82
C LEU A 579 9.05 -24.73 13.56
N ALA A 580 8.30 -23.81 12.95
CA ALA A 580 7.07 -23.28 13.55
C ALA A 580 6.02 -24.36 13.83
N ALA A 581 5.84 -25.31 12.91
CA ALA A 581 4.92 -26.43 13.08
C ALA A 581 5.40 -27.37 14.19
N GLU A 582 6.70 -27.67 14.22
CA GLU A 582 7.30 -28.53 15.25
C GLU A 582 7.25 -27.92 16.66
N ILE A 583 7.49 -26.62 16.80
CA ILE A 583 7.35 -25.91 18.07
C ILE A 583 5.90 -25.99 18.56
N LYS A 584 4.91 -25.75 17.68
CA LYS A 584 3.48 -25.85 18.05
C LYS A 584 3.12 -27.26 18.51
N ALA A 585 3.59 -28.29 17.80
CA ALA A 585 3.38 -29.68 18.20
C ALA A 585 4.02 -29.99 19.57
N ALA A 586 5.24 -29.50 19.82
CA ALA A 586 5.91 -29.67 21.11
C ALA A 586 5.19 -28.91 22.25
N LEU A 587 4.66 -27.71 22.00
CA LEU A 587 3.85 -26.98 22.97
C LEU A 587 2.56 -27.71 23.32
N ALA A 588 1.87 -28.28 22.32
CA ALA A 588 0.66 -29.08 22.52
C ALA A 588 0.94 -30.33 23.36
N LEU A 589 2.05 -31.02 23.10
CA LEU A 589 2.51 -32.16 23.89
C LEU A 589 2.69 -31.80 25.38
N VAL A 590 3.31 -30.64 25.67
CA VAL A 590 3.49 -30.18 27.05
C VAL A 590 2.14 -29.84 27.70
N ASP A 591 1.24 -29.19 26.97
CA ASP A 591 -0.11 -28.87 27.47
C ASP A 591 -0.90 -30.13 27.82
N GLU A 592 -0.84 -31.15 26.97
CA GLU A 592 -1.47 -32.44 27.20
C GLU A 592 -0.92 -33.11 28.47
N ARG A 593 0.41 -33.12 28.65
CA ARG A 593 1.03 -33.75 29.83
C ARG A 593 0.68 -33.02 31.13
N VAL A 594 0.64 -31.69 31.11
CA VAL A 594 0.21 -30.86 32.24
C VAL A 594 -1.27 -31.11 32.54
N SER A 595 -2.12 -31.19 31.52
CA SER A 595 -3.54 -31.47 31.67
C SER A 595 -3.80 -32.86 32.25
N ALA A 596 -3.11 -33.88 31.75
CA ALA A 596 -3.23 -35.26 32.25
C ALA A 596 -2.82 -35.36 33.74
N GLN A 597 -1.72 -34.72 34.12
CA GLN A 597 -1.28 -34.69 35.52
C GLN A 597 -2.27 -33.95 36.42
N ASN A 598 -2.81 -32.81 35.95
CA ASN A 598 -3.83 -32.07 36.69
C ASN A 598 -5.09 -32.92 36.89
N ALA A 599 -5.52 -33.67 35.87
CA ALA A 599 -6.65 -34.59 35.96
C ALA A 599 -6.41 -35.73 36.96
N THR A 600 -5.19 -36.29 37.03
CA THR A 600 -4.82 -37.27 38.06
C THR A 600 -4.90 -36.68 39.48
N VAL A 601 -4.39 -35.46 39.67
CA VAL A 601 -4.47 -34.77 40.97
C VAL A 601 -5.91 -34.47 41.35
N GLU A 602 -6.73 -34.01 40.39
CA GLU A 602 -8.14 -33.73 40.58
C GLU A 602 -8.91 -35.00 40.96
N ALA A 603 -8.74 -36.10 40.23
CA ALA A 603 -9.37 -37.39 40.54
C ALA A 603 -8.97 -37.89 41.94
N ALA A 604 -7.68 -37.80 42.31
CA ALA A 604 -7.21 -38.17 43.63
C ALA A 604 -7.85 -37.31 44.74
N LYS A 605 -7.99 -36.00 44.50
CA LYS A 605 -8.63 -35.07 45.44
C LYS A 605 -10.14 -35.29 45.56
N SER A 606 -10.83 -35.54 44.45
CA SER A 606 -12.26 -35.87 44.45
C SER A 606 -12.53 -37.15 45.24
N ALA A 607 -11.73 -38.21 45.06
CA ALA A 607 -11.84 -39.43 45.85
C ALA A 607 -11.59 -39.20 47.36
N LEU A 608 -10.70 -38.27 47.72
CA LEU A 608 -10.49 -37.87 49.12
C LEU A 608 -11.67 -37.10 49.69
N ILE A 609 -12.33 -36.24 48.89
CA ILE A 609 -13.54 -35.50 49.29
C ILE A 609 -14.69 -36.47 49.52
N GLU A 610 -14.91 -37.44 48.64
CA GLU A 610 -15.93 -38.48 48.81
C GLU A 610 -15.70 -39.27 50.10
N ARG A 611 -14.47 -39.73 50.34
CA ARG A 611 -14.09 -40.41 51.59
C ARG A 611 -14.30 -39.53 52.82
N ALA A 612 -13.97 -38.24 52.74
CA ALA A 612 -14.18 -37.30 53.84
C ALA A 612 -15.67 -37.06 54.12
N THR A 613 -16.49 -37.03 53.07
CA THR A 613 -17.95 -36.84 53.18
C THR A 613 -18.61 -38.06 53.85
N ALA A 614 -18.14 -39.27 53.52
CA ALA A 614 -18.60 -40.51 54.15
C ALA A 614 -18.26 -40.62 55.65
N LEU A 615 -17.30 -39.83 56.17
CA LEU A 615 -16.97 -39.82 57.60
C LEU A 615 -18.09 -39.29 58.49
N VAL A 616 -19.07 -38.56 57.93
CA VAL A 616 -20.25 -38.07 58.66
C VAL A 616 -21.11 -39.24 59.17
N GLU A 617 -21.10 -40.37 58.46
CA GLU A 617 -21.87 -41.57 58.81
C GLU A 617 -21.16 -42.49 59.82
N VAL A 618 -19.94 -42.15 60.25
CA VAL A 618 -19.16 -42.96 61.20
C VAL A 618 -19.61 -42.67 62.63
N ALA A 619 -20.22 -43.66 63.28
CA ALA A 619 -20.79 -43.52 64.63
C ALA A 619 -19.76 -43.20 65.73
N ASP A 620 -18.52 -43.71 65.63
CA ASP A 620 -17.47 -43.39 66.60
C ASP A 620 -16.71 -42.12 66.20
N THR A 621 -16.95 -41.05 66.97
CA THR A 621 -16.33 -39.73 66.76
C THR A 621 -14.81 -39.77 66.84
N ARG A 622 -14.21 -40.61 67.70
CA ARG A 622 -12.74 -40.69 67.82
C ARG A 622 -12.12 -41.30 66.56
N THR A 623 -12.73 -42.36 66.04
CA THR A 623 -12.32 -43.00 64.78
C THR A 623 -12.50 -42.04 63.60
N ALA A 624 -13.61 -41.31 63.52
CA ALA A 624 -13.85 -40.32 62.46
C ALA A 624 -12.80 -39.20 62.44
N ILE A 625 -12.42 -38.67 63.61
CA ILE A 625 -11.37 -37.63 63.74
C ILE A 625 -10.00 -38.16 63.29
N SER A 626 -9.66 -39.41 63.65
CA SER A 626 -8.39 -40.02 63.22
C SER A 626 -8.33 -40.19 61.70
N GLN A 627 -9.40 -40.74 61.10
CA GLN A 627 -9.49 -40.94 59.66
C GLN A 627 -9.47 -39.60 58.89
N ALA A 628 -10.13 -38.55 59.41
CA ALA A 628 -10.08 -37.22 58.83
C ALA A 628 -8.65 -36.63 58.80
N ARG A 629 -7.86 -36.83 59.86
CA ARG A 629 -6.45 -36.41 59.90
C ARG A 629 -5.58 -37.14 58.89
N ASP A 630 -5.85 -38.43 58.65
CA ASP A 630 -5.10 -39.19 57.64
C ASP A 630 -5.50 -38.78 56.22
N LEU A 631 -6.78 -38.50 55.95
CA LEU A 631 -7.22 -37.89 54.69
C LEU A 631 -6.58 -36.52 54.45
N GLN A 632 -6.42 -35.69 55.50
CA GLN A 632 -5.73 -34.41 55.40
C GLN A 632 -4.26 -34.56 54.97
N LYS A 633 -3.54 -35.56 55.51
CA LYS A 633 -2.16 -35.87 55.07
C LYS A 633 -2.12 -36.35 53.62
N LEU A 634 -3.06 -37.20 53.22
CA LEU A 634 -3.18 -37.67 51.84
C LEU A 634 -3.51 -36.54 50.86
N TRP A 635 -4.33 -35.57 51.27
CA TRP A 635 -4.64 -34.38 50.49
C TRP A 635 -3.40 -33.51 50.23
N GLN A 636 -2.59 -33.30 51.26
CA GLN A 636 -1.31 -32.58 51.12
C GLN A 636 -0.35 -33.33 50.19
N LYS A 637 -0.34 -34.67 50.24
CA LYS A 637 0.51 -35.51 49.39
C LYS A 637 0.02 -35.59 47.93
N ALA A 638 -1.28 -35.43 47.67
CA ALA A 638 -1.86 -35.45 46.33
C ALA A 638 -1.37 -34.30 45.43
N GLY A 639 -0.69 -33.29 45.98
CA GLY A 639 -0.08 -32.20 45.23
C GLY A 639 -1.03 -31.06 44.87
N ASN A 640 -0.57 -30.15 44.02
CA ASN A 640 -1.35 -29.00 43.55
C ASN A 640 -1.87 -29.28 42.13
N GLY A 641 -3.19 -29.18 41.94
CA GLY A 641 -3.82 -29.31 40.63
C GLY A 641 -3.91 -27.95 39.93
N LYS A 642 -4.86 -27.81 39.02
CA LYS A 642 -5.16 -26.55 38.33
C LYS A 642 -5.45 -25.45 39.38
N ARG A 643 -4.73 -24.32 39.30
CA ARG A 643 -4.98 -23.14 40.13
C ARG A 643 -6.22 -22.40 39.67
#